data_AF-A0A9W8CSG2-F1
#
_entry.id   AF-A0A9W8CSG2-F1
#
_cell.length_a   1.000
_cell.length_b   1.000
_cell.length_c   1.000
_cell.angle_alpha   90.00
_cell.angle_beta   90.00
_cell.angle_gamma   90.00
#
_symmetry.space_group_name_H-M   'P 1'
#
loop_
_entity.id
_entity.type
_entity.pdbx_description
1 polymer ?
#
loop_
_entity_poly.entity_id
_entity_poly.type
_entity_poly.pdbx_seq_one_letter_code
_entity_poly.pdbx_strand_id
1 'polypeptide(L)'
;MLKNKSFVKRTRKGNVVRTVKEHYLRDDINCGLSSCTHAVCKEQATKPLSSAPRDSTQWGPHYLVPDTNAFVNQIDVFERPIISDVVVLSTVLDELRGLSMATYNRVRAIVRDSDRRWFVFSNEHHRDTFVDRLAGESPNDRNDRAIRAAARWLAGHLQPAGITPVLVTNDEDNLRKARADGIACCRMDECLGVYCEHPELLDMMGSVSVDELEKWEGYAEHLSAVQMQAGLKSSLLLQATLQIAPYNYLEGSVYTKFPDGKERRVLIIGRRDMNRAVQGDRVAVQIHPRALWRKAPSAALVDEDEDAVPDISKKDPAAPAVPEPSADATQAGDGHVQKRARLSAADGDSAATAPAGFVHPSDVTDDRDEGEPTGFVVGIVKRNWRSYCAFLDPHFAPKGARASNAPATVSVLAMDRRIPKIRIRTRQLSVLAGQRFVVAIDAWPRDSRYPQGHFVRALGDAGDKATETEVLLLEHDVPFQPFTKNVRADLPAEGAGWRFDAERDQVGCGKRQDLRHLDVCSIDPPGCTDIDDALHAFALPNGNFQVGVHIADVTNFVKPGTAMDSEAAYRSTTVYLVDRRIDMLPELLGTNLCSLMSKVDRLAFSCIWELDPEANIVSVRFHKSVIHSKASLTYEQAQTRHDDPQMDDPVTRGIRTLNMLAKKLRRRRTEAGALTLSSPEVRFRLENDSQDPVDVEMKALKETNALVEEFMLLANISVARKIHEHFPDSAILRRHPEPPAQNFDNLQQALKPLGIALETGSSLALAQSLDRAVLPDDPYFNNLLRILTTRCMMQAQYFCSGTCTPEDFRHYGLATEIYTHFTSPIRRYADVMVHRCLHAAIDRDADYGSVLTDKTKMAEQCEVLNHRHRMAQQAGRASVELYTNLFFKGKTVEEPGYVTQVLQNGFGVLIPSYGIEGVVYTTEKGAAAKPAAAASAAAALEYVKETHTLESPAGGPSIGLFQRVRVVLQVDDKPVSANVSSMRRKLMLRLVEPQIDGVSVPPAELQALRAAAEESRRGKLSDDKIVELVTEHPEQVKTI
;
A
#
# COMPACT_ATOMS: atom_id res chain seq x y z
N MET A 1 -4.00 -21.50 43.24
CA MET A 1 -3.96 -20.53 44.37
C MET A 1 -4.49 -19.17 43.90
N LEU A 2 -5.33 -18.48 44.67
CA LEU A 2 -5.87 -17.16 44.30
C LEU A 2 -5.07 -16.02 44.95
N LYS A 3 -4.70 -15.00 44.18
CA LYS A 3 -4.12 -13.74 44.64
C LYS A 3 -4.92 -12.54 44.11
N ASN A 4 -4.70 -11.37 44.71
CA ASN A 4 -5.34 -10.11 44.27
C ASN A 4 -4.29 -9.16 43.69
N LYS A 5 -4.47 -8.73 42.44
CA LYS A 5 -3.64 -7.71 41.78
C LYS A 5 -4.36 -6.37 41.83
N SER A 6 -3.85 -5.43 42.63
CA SER A 6 -4.41 -4.08 42.73
C SER A 6 -3.52 -3.05 42.01
N PHE A 7 -4.11 -2.21 41.19
CA PHE A 7 -3.41 -1.13 40.50
C PHE A 7 -4.30 0.11 40.37
N VAL A 8 -3.68 1.27 40.19
CA VAL A 8 -4.37 2.55 40.05
C VAL A 8 -4.34 2.93 38.58
N LYS A 9 -5.51 3.23 38.02
CA LYS A 9 -5.63 3.70 36.62
C LYS A 9 -6.30 5.06 36.57
N ARG A 10 -5.79 5.95 35.70
CA ARG A 10 -6.49 7.19 35.36
C ARG A 10 -7.50 6.89 34.26
N THR A 11 -8.75 7.29 34.46
CA THR A 11 -9.82 7.15 33.48
C THR A 11 -9.69 8.21 32.38
N ARG A 12 -10.35 8.01 31.23
CA ARG A 12 -10.39 9.00 30.14
C ARG A 12 -10.91 10.38 30.60
N LYS A 13 -11.73 10.43 31.65
CA LYS A 13 -12.23 11.67 32.27
C LYS A 13 -11.28 12.28 33.30
N GLY A 14 -10.08 11.72 33.47
CA GLY A 14 -9.07 12.21 34.41
C GLY A 14 -9.18 11.67 35.84
N ASN A 15 -10.25 10.97 36.21
CA ASN A 15 -10.44 10.40 37.54
C ASN A 15 -9.48 9.25 37.81
N VAL A 16 -8.97 9.16 39.04
CA VAL A 16 -8.07 8.10 39.49
C VAL A 16 -8.89 7.00 40.16
N VAL A 17 -8.85 5.78 39.61
CA VAL A 17 -9.64 4.63 40.10
C VAL A 17 -8.70 3.50 40.49
N ARG A 18 -8.87 2.99 41.71
CA ARG A 18 -8.23 1.74 42.16
C ARG A 18 -9.00 0.57 41.58
N THR A 19 -8.33 -0.26 40.78
CA THR A 19 -8.87 -1.51 40.24
C THR A 19 -8.23 -2.68 40.97
N VAL A 20 -9.04 -3.60 41.48
CA VAL A 20 -8.59 -4.87 42.05
C VAL A 20 -9.07 -5.97 41.13
N LYS A 21 -8.17 -6.86 40.70
CA LYS A 21 -8.49 -8.04 39.90
C LYS A 21 -8.05 -9.28 40.64
N GLU A 22 -8.86 -10.32 40.57
CA GLU A 22 -8.47 -11.68 40.93
C GLU A 22 -7.38 -12.18 39.97
N HIS A 23 -6.40 -12.89 40.50
CA HIS A 23 -5.28 -13.44 39.76
C HIS A 23 -5.03 -14.88 40.20
N TYR A 24 -5.36 -15.82 39.32
CA TYR A 24 -5.25 -17.26 39.59
C TYR A 24 -3.85 -17.76 39.22
N LEU A 25 -3.23 -18.45 40.18
CA LEU A 25 -2.00 -19.20 40.02
C LEU A 25 -2.30 -20.68 39.84
N ARG A 26 -1.68 -21.27 38.84
CA ARG A 26 -1.92 -22.58 38.26
C ARG A 26 -0.67 -23.45 38.37
N ASP A 27 -0.90 -24.75 38.52
CA ASP A 27 0.14 -25.79 38.61
C ASP A 27 0.16 -26.67 37.34
N ASP A 28 -0.71 -26.37 36.37
CA ASP A 28 -0.93 -27.13 35.13
C ASP A 28 -0.40 -26.41 33.88
N ILE A 29 0.69 -25.63 34.00
CA ILE A 29 1.30 -24.91 32.87
C ILE A 29 2.52 -25.68 32.38
N ASN A 30 2.54 -26.06 31.11
CA ASN A 30 3.64 -26.84 30.51
C ASN A 30 4.85 -25.97 30.13
N CYS A 31 6.02 -26.61 29.93
CA CYS A 31 7.29 -25.94 29.59
C CYS A 31 7.58 -25.82 28.08
N GLY A 32 6.73 -26.37 27.21
CA GLY A 32 6.83 -26.32 25.76
C GLY A 32 7.72 -27.39 25.12
N LEU A 33 8.54 -28.10 25.91
CA LEU A 33 9.44 -29.15 25.45
C LEU A 33 8.66 -30.42 25.06
N SER A 34 8.83 -30.87 23.82
CA SER A 34 8.18 -32.07 23.25
C SER A 34 8.48 -33.36 24.02
N SER A 35 9.72 -33.54 24.48
CA SER A 35 10.17 -34.74 25.20
C SER A 35 10.12 -34.63 26.73
N CYS A 36 9.47 -33.60 27.29
CA CYS A 36 9.48 -33.39 28.74
C CYS A 36 8.87 -34.58 29.50
N THR A 37 9.60 -35.07 30.50
CA THR A 37 9.21 -36.25 31.30
C THR A 37 8.32 -35.90 32.49
N HIS A 38 8.17 -34.61 32.83
CA HIS A 38 7.36 -34.14 33.95
C HIS A 38 5.86 -34.38 33.70
N ALA A 39 5.14 -34.91 34.70
CA ALA A 39 3.74 -35.32 34.60
C ALA A 39 2.81 -34.23 34.03
N VAL A 40 2.86 -33.02 34.60
CA VAL A 40 2.11 -31.83 34.14
C VAL A 40 2.36 -31.52 32.65
N CYS A 41 3.59 -31.69 32.18
CA CYS A 41 3.92 -31.40 30.79
C CYS A 41 3.38 -32.49 29.86
N LYS A 42 3.32 -33.76 30.27
CA LYS A 42 2.88 -34.88 29.41
C LYS A 42 1.46 -34.72 28.89
N GLU A 43 0.55 -34.21 29.70
CA GLU A 43 -0.89 -34.16 29.42
C GLU A 43 -1.32 -33.09 28.40
N GLN A 44 -0.43 -32.16 28.02
CA GLN A 44 -0.77 -31.08 27.09
C GLN A 44 -0.32 -31.35 25.66
N ALA A 45 -1.19 -31.02 24.70
CA ALA A 45 -1.02 -31.34 23.28
C ALA A 45 0.00 -30.44 22.55
N THR A 46 0.19 -29.19 22.98
CA THR A 46 1.02 -28.21 22.27
C THR A 46 2.42 -28.10 22.88
N LYS A 47 3.41 -28.69 22.20
CA LYS A 47 4.83 -28.68 22.60
C LYS A 47 5.75 -28.41 21.40
N PRO A 48 5.86 -27.14 20.96
CA PRO A 48 6.55 -26.80 19.72
C PRO A 48 8.08 -26.79 19.84
N LEU A 49 8.65 -26.87 21.05
CA LEU A 49 10.10 -26.77 21.25
C LEU A 49 10.79 -28.13 21.04
N SER A 50 11.95 -28.08 20.37
CA SER A 50 12.77 -29.26 20.03
C SER A 50 13.48 -29.83 21.26
N SER A 51 13.62 -31.15 21.32
CA SER A 51 14.49 -31.85 22.28
C SER A 51 15.97 -31.77 21.92
N ALA A 52 16.28 -31.36 20.69
CA ALA A 52 17.63 -31.08 20.19
C ALA A 52 17.65 -29.66 19.63
N PRO A 53 17.70 -28.62 20.50
CA PRO A 53 17.87 -27.25 20.05
C PRO A 53 19.29 -27.01 19.52
N ARG A 54 19.53 -25.78 19.06
CA ARG A 54 20.86 -25.36 18.62
C ARG A 54 21.89 -25.54 19.75
N ASP A 55 23.04 -26.08 19.38
CA ASP A 55 24.17 -26.32 20.27
C ASP A 55 25.25 -25.26 20.03
N SER A 56 25.82 -24.70 21.09
CA SER A 56 26.87 -23.70 21.02
C SER A 56 28.01 -24.02 21.97
N THR A 57 29.22 -23.59 21.63
CA THR A 57 30.40 -23.73 22.49
C THR A 57 30.26 -23.00 23.82
N GLN A 58 29.41 -21.97 23.88
CA GLN A 58 29.22 -21.13 25.06
C GLN A 58 28.16 -21.67 26.04
N TRP A 59 27.07 -22.26 25.54
CA TRP A 59 25.91 -22.63 26.37
C TRP A 59 25.46 -24.09 26.21
N GLY A 60 26.06 -24.85 25.30
CA GLY A 60 25.56 -26.16 24.89
C GLY A 60 24.23 -26.06 24.13
N PRO A 61 23.41 -27.12 24.14
CA PRO A 61 22.02 -27.08 23.66
C PRO A 61 21.21 -26.04 24.45
N HIS A 62 20.61 -25.05 23.78
CA HIS A 62 19.99 -23.93 24.49
C HIS A 62 18.67 -23.42 23.89
N TYR A 63 17.85 -22.80 24.73
CA TYR A 63 16.65 -22.05 24.35
C TYR A 63 16.87 -20.55 24.58
N LEU A 64 16.30 -19.72 23.72
CA LEU A 64 16.35 -18.26 23.90
C LEU A 64 15.15 -17.79 24.72
N VAL A 65 15.40 -16.95 25.72
CA VAL A 65 14.37 -16.29 26.53
C VAL A 65 14.57 -14.77 26.41
N PRO A 66 14.01 -14.12 25.38
CA PRO A 66 14.24 -12.69 25.16
C PRO A 66 13.44 -11.84 26.14
N ASP A 67 14.02 -10.71 26.53
CA ASP A 67 13.32 -9.65 27.26
C ASP A 67 12.45 -8.79 26.33
N THR A 68 11.75 -7.82 26.91
CA THR A 68 10.90 -6.90 26.14
C THR A 68 11.70 -6.05 25.16
N ASN A 69 12.85 -5.52 25.58
CA ASN A 69 13.66 -4.62 24.75
C ASN A 69 14.34 -5.33 23.57
N ALA A 70 14.65 -6.63 23.70
CA ALA A 70 15.13 -7.45 22.62
C ALA A 70 14.09 -7.54 21.49
N PHE A 71 12.81 -7.77 21.82
CA PHE A 71 11.77 -7.74 20.79
C PHE A 71 11.51 -6.35 20.24
N VAL A 72 11.45 -5.32 21.09
CA VAL A 72 11.16 -3.95 20.62
C VAL A 72 12.21 -3.47 19.61
N ASN A 73 13.49 -3.74 19.86
CA ASN A 73 14.56 -3.22 19.03
C ASN A 73 15.04 -4.19 17.94
N GLN A 74 14.78 -5.49 18.08
CA GLN A 74 15.44 -6.54 17.27
C GLN A 74 14.46 -7.57 16.69
N ILE A 75 13.16 -7.23 16.57
CA ILE A 75 12.14 -8.14 16.03
C ILE A 75 12.48 -8.65 14.61
N ASP A 76 13.11 -7.83 13.77
CA ASP A 76 13.51 -8.21 12.42
C ASP A 76 14.53 -9.36 12.43
N VAL A 77 15.43 -9.36 13.42
CA VAL A 77 16.37 -10.47 13.66
C VAL A 77 15.61 -11.73 14.06
N PHE A 78 14.69 -11.60 15.02
CA PHE A 78 13.87 -12.72 15.48
C PHE A 78 12.93 -13.29 14.42
N GLU A 79 12.60 -12.55 13.35
CA GLU A 79 11.80 -13.07 12.24
C GLU A 79 12.58 -14.02 11.34
N ARG A 80 13.92 -14.04 11.42
CA ARG A 80 14.72 -14.99 10.64
C ARG A 80 14.43 -16.43 11.08
N PRO A 81 14.11 -17.35 10.14
CA PRO A 81 13.79 -18.74 10.47
C PRO A 81 14.91 -19.50 11.21
N ILE A 82 16.16 -19.05 11.06
CA ILE A 82 17.30 -19.63 11.77
C ILE A 82 17.22 -19.45 13.28
N ILE A 83 16.52 -18.42 13.76
CA ILE A 83 16.26 -18.22 15.17
C ILE A 83 15.03 -19.04 15.55
N SER A 84 15.32 -20.17 16.19
CA SER A 84 14.36 -21.18 16.60
C SER A 84 14.46 -21.46 18.10
N ASP A 85 13.47 -22.16 18.62
CA ASP A 85 13.43 -22.61 20.02
C ASP A 85 13.46 -21.43 21.01
N VAL A 86 12.50 -20.52 20.82
CA VAL A 86 12.34 -19.28 21.59
C VAL A 86 11.17 -19.42 22.57
N VAL A 87 11.42 -19.08 23.84
CA VAL A 87 10.41 -19.03 24.89
C VAL A 87 10.04 -17.58 25.17
N VAL A 88 8.81 -17.21 24.82
CA VAL A 88 8.25 -15.88 25.05
C VAL A 88 7.47 -15.90 26.36
N LEU A 89 7.84 -15.05 27.31
CA LEU A 89 7.16 -14.96 28.60
C LEU A 89 5.87 -14.12 28.51
N SER A 90 4.83 -14.50 29.25
CA SER A 90 3.58 -13.73 29.31
C SER A 90 3.78 -12.29 29.81
N THR A 91 4.70 -12.07 30.76
CA THR A 91 5.09 -10.71 31.20
C THR A 91 5.59 -9.87 30.02
N VAL A 92 6.46 -10.44 29.19
CA VAL A 92 7.04 -9.76 28.02
C VAL A 92 5.95 -9.47 26.98
N LEU A 93 5.04 -10.42 26.70
CA LEU A 93 3.92 -10.19 25.79
C LEU A 93 2.98 -9.08 26.27
N ASP A 94 2.69 -9.01 27.56
CA ASP A 94 1.82 -7.99 28.14
C ASP A 94 2.48 -6.61 28.10
N GLU A 95 3.79 -6.52 28.32
CA GLU A 95 4.55 -5.28 28.11
C GLU A 95 4.58 -4.84 26.65
N LEU A 96 4.85 -5.77 25.73
CA LEU A 96 4.80 -5.47 24.29
C LEU A 96 3.43 -4.95 23.87
N ARG A 97 2.33 -5.52 24.41
CA ARG A 97 0.97 -5.04 24.14
C ARG A 97 0.78 -3.57 24.58
N GLY A 98 1.44 -3.15 25.66
CA GLY A 98 1.41 -1.78 26.16
C GLY A 98 2.34 -0.82 25.42
N LEU A 99 3.52 -1.29 25.00
CA LEU A 99 4.57 -0.49 24.37
C LEU A 99 4.41 -0.39 22.85
N SER A 100 4.26 -1.52 22.17
CA SER A 100 4.16 -1.62 20.71
C SER A 100 3.23 -2.76 20.29
N MET A 101 1.98 -2.41 19.98
CA MET A 101 1.01 -3.36 19.43
C MET A 101 1.47 -3.99 18.10
N ALA A 102 2.27 -3.26 17.30
CA ALA A 102 2.82 -3.79 16.06
C ALA A 102 3.79 -4.95 16.33
N THR A 103 4.76 -4.75 17.23
CA THR A 103 5.71 -5.79 17.63
C THR A 103 5.00 -6.96 18.31
N TYR A 104 4.01 -6.68 19.17
CA TYR A 104 3.17 -7.73 19.78
C TYR A 104 2.50 -8.60 18.71
N ASN A 105 1.89 -7.99 17.68
CA ASN A 105 1.25 -8.72 16.61
C ASN A 105 2.24 -9.56 15.80
N ARG A 106 3.45 -9.03 15.50
CA ARG A 106 4.53 -9.77 14.83
C ARG A 106 4.97 -10.99 15.64
N VAL A 107 5.26 -10.83 16.94
CA VAL A 107 5.61 -11.94 17.83
C VAL A 107 4.49 -12.98 17.89
N ARG A 108 3.22 -12.55 17.98
CA ARG A 108 2.06 -13.46 17.99
C ARG A 108 1.88 -14.19 16.66
N ALA A 109 2.23 -13.57 15.53
CA ALA A 109 2.21 -14.23 14.23
C ALA A 109 3.27 -15.34 14.17
N ILE A 110 4.49 -15.08 14.63
CA ILE A 110 5.56 -16.09 14.71
C ILE A 110 5.15 -17.25 15.62
N VAL A 111 4.59 -16.98 16.80
CA VAL A 111 4.13 -18.02 17.74
C VAL A 111 3.01 -18.89 17.14
N ARG A 112 2.19 -18.35 16.24
CA ARG A 112 1.09 -19.09 15.59
C ARG A 112 1.55 -19.91 14.39
N ASP A 113 2.72 -19.61 13.86
CA ASP A 113 3.30 -20.34 12.73
C ASP A 113 3.85 -21.68 13.23
N SER A 114 3.28 -22.77 12.72
CA SER A 114 3.67 -24.13 13.10
C SER A 114 5.10 -24.49 12.68
N ASP A 115 5.64 -23.81 11.68
CA ASP A 115 7.02 -24.04 11.21
C ASP A 115 8.04 -23.32 12.10
N ARG A 116 7.58 -22.41 12.96
CA ARG A 116 8.39 -21.68 13.93
C ARG A 116 8.30 -22.36 15.29
N ARG A 117 9.43 -22.82 15.82
CA ARG A 117 9.51 -23.45 17.16
C ARG A 117 9.51 -22.39 18.26
N TRP A 118 8.35 -21.80 18.51
CA TRP A 118 8.17 -20.71 19.46
C TRP A 118 7.07 -21.06 20.46
N PHE A 119 7.30 -20.76 21.74
CA PHE A 119 6.38 -21.12 22.81
C PHE A 119 6.11 -19.95 23.74
N VAL A 120 4.84 -19.77 24.13
CA VAL A 120 4.46 -18.75 25.11
C VAL A 120 4.35 -19.41 26.48
N PHE A 121 5.29 -19.11 27.36
CA PHE A 121 5.26 -19.59 28.73
C PHE A 121 4.50 -18.60 29.62
N SER A 122 3.40 -19.07 30.21
CA SER A 122 2.48 -18.26 31.02
C SER A 122 2.99 -18.01 32.44
N ASN A 123 4.17 -17.40 32.57
CA ASN A 123 4.88 -17.19 33.83
C ASN A 123 4.11 -16.36 34.88
N GLU A 124 3.20 -15.47 34.48
CA GLU A 124 2.34 -14.73 35.42
C GLU A 124 1.29 -15.63 36.08
N HIS A 125 0.87 -16.70 35.42
CA HIS A 125 -0.12 -17.63 35.97
C HIS A 125 0.50 -18.88 36.55
N HIS A 126 1.80 -19.12 36.36
CA HIS A 126 2.49 -20.28 36.92
C HIS A 126 2.88 -20.03 38.38
N ARG A 127 2.51 -20.94 39.28
CA ARG A 127 2.65 -20.78 40.73
C ARG A 127 4.09 -20.47 41.17
N ASP A 128 5.07 -21.18 40.63
CA ASP A 128 6.47 -21.04 41.06
C ASP A 128 7.23 -19.87 40.43
N THR A 129 6.71 -19.29 39.35
CA THR A 129 7.38 -18.19 38.63
C THR A 129 6.73 -16.84 38.87
N PHE A 130 5.54 -16.81 39.45
CA PHE A 130 4.85 -15.57 39.77
C PHE A 130 5.55 -14.79 40.88
N VAL A 131 5.80 -13.51 40.64
CA VAL A 131 6.43 -12.60 41.61
C VAL A 131 5.50 -11.45 42.03
N ASP A 132 5.41 -11.23 43.34
CA ASP A 132 4.75 -10.04 43.90
C ASP A 132 5.65 -8.81 43.76
N ARG A 133 5.03 -7.62 43.65
CA ARG A 133 5.76 -6.34 43.63
C ARG A 133 6.23 -5.96 45.03
N LEU A 134 7.51 -5.64 45.18
CA LEU A 134 8.10 -5.22 46.45
C LEU A 134 7.77 -3.74 46.74
N ALA A 135 7.86 -3.35 48.02
CA ALA A 135 7.65 -1.96 48.43
C ALA A 135 8.72 -1.05 47.81
N GLY A 136 8.31 0.04 47.16
CA GLY A 136 9.22 1.00 46.49
C GLY A 136 9.77 0.54 45.13
N GLU A 137 9.49 -0.69 44.70
CA GLU A 137 9.97 -1.23 43.41
C GLU A 137 9.18 -0.65 42.24
N SER A 138 9.85 -0.27 41.15
CA SER A 138 9.18 0.19 39.94
C SER A 138 8.47 -0.96 39.21
N PRO A 139 7.47 -0.70 38.34
CA PRO A 139 6.87 -1.75 37.53
C PRO A 139 7.88 -2.46 36.62
N ASN A 140 8.86 -1.74 36.09
CA ASN A 140 9.93 -2.28 35.23
C ASN A 140 10.81 -3.27 36.00
N ASP A 141 11.32 -2.85 37.17
CA ASP A 141 12.16 -3.70 38.03
C ASP A 141 11.47 -5.00 38.42
N ARG A 142 10.16 -4.92 38.73
CA ARG A 142 9.35 -6.10 39.06
C ARG A 142 9.27 -7.06 37.87
N ASN A 143 9.08 -6.53 36.67
CA ASN A 143 8.93 -7.36 35.48
C ASN A 143 10.26 -7.99 35.06
N ASP A 144 11.38 -7.27 35.14
CA ASP A 144 12.72 -7.85 34.97
C ASP A 144 12.96 -8.99 35.97
N ARG A 145 12.55 -8.80 37.23
CA ARG A 145 12.61 -9.86 38.24
C ARG A 145 11.68 -11.04 37.93
N ALA A 146 10.51 -10.81 37.35
CA ALA A 146 9.60 -11.86 36.89
C ALA A 146 10.23 -12.68 35.74
N ILE A 147 10.90 -12.00 34.80
CA ILE A 147 11.64 -12.62 33.70
C ILE A 147 12.78 -13.49 34.25
N ARG A 148 13.61 -12.95 35.17
CA ARG A 148 14.68 -13.71 35.83
C ARG A 148 14.15 -14.90 36.62
N ALA A 149 13.03 -14.76 37.34
CA ALA A 149 12.40 -15.85 38.08
C ALA A 149 11.95 -16.99 37.15
N ALA A 150 11.33 -16.66 36.01
CA ALA A 150 10.93 -17.63 35.00
C ALA A 150 12.14 -18.32 34.35
N ALA A 151 13.18 -17.57 34.00
CA ALA A 151 14.41 -18.13 33.42
C ALA A 151 15.11 -19.10 34.40
N ARG A 152 15.19 -18.75 35.69
CA ARG A 152 15.72 -19.63 36.74
C ARG A 152 14.90 -20.92 36.87
N TRP A 153 13.58 -20.81 36.86
CA TRP A 153 12.70 -21.98 36.95
C TRP A 153 12.87 -22.89 35.73
N LEU A 154 12.92 -22.32 34.52
CA LEU A 154 13.19 -23.07 33.29
C LEU A 154 14.55 -23.79 33.36
N ALA A 155 15.59 -23.15 33.91
CA ALA A 155 16.92 -23.75 34.04
C ALA A 155 16.89 -25.00 34.93
N GLY A 156 16.20 -24.92 36.07
CA GLY A 156 16.00 -26.09 36.94
C GLY A 156 15.13 -27.17 36.29
N HIS A 157 14.07 -26.79 35.58
CA HIS A 157 13.13 -27.72 34.97
C HIS A 157 13.73 -28.46 33.76
N LEU A 158 14.58 -27.80 32.97
CA LEU A 158 15.19 -28.34 31.75
C LEU A 158 16.53 -29.04 31.99
N GLN A 159 17.09 -28.96 33.21
CA GLN A 159 18.34 -29.62 33.58
C GLN A 159 18.37 -31.12 33.22
N PRO A 160 17.31 -31.94 33.43
CA PRO A 160 17.33 -33.35 33.07
C PRO A 160 17.39 -33.60 31.55
N ALA A 161 16.98 -32.62 30.74
CA ALA A 161 17.07 -32.67 29.29
C ALA A 161 18.43 -32.14 28.75
N GLY A 162 19.28 -31.59 29.62
CA GLY A 162 20.57 -31.00 29.23
C GLY A 162 20.43 -29.72 28.40
N ILE A 163 19.31 -29.00 28.51
CA ILE A 163 19.03 -27.78 27.75
C ILE A 163 19.15 -26.54 28.66
N THR A 164 19.90 -25.54 28.21
CA THR A 164 20.15 -24.29 28.94
C THR A 164 19.24 -23.15 28.44
N PRO A 165 18.37 -22.55 29.26
CA PRO A 165 17.65 -21.34 28.87
C PRO A 165 18.56 -20.11 29.02
N VAL A 166 18.74 -19.36 27.94
CA VAL A 166 19.59 -18.16 27.87
C VAL A 166 18.72 -16.91 27.82
N LEU A 167 18.82 -16.07 28.86
CA LEU A 167 18.15 -14.77 28.92
C LEU A 167 18.86 -13.78 27.99
N VAL A 168 18.15 -13.28 26.97
CA VAL A 168 18.67 -12.25 26.06
C VAL A 168 18.14 -10.90 26.50
N THR A 169 19.02 -10.00 26.94
CA THR A 169 18.66 -8.65 27.38
C THR A 169 19.80 -7.68 27.09
N ASN A 170 19.44 -6.47 26.66
CA ASN A 170 20.40 -5.37 26.47
C ASN A 170 20.37 -4.39 27.67
N ASP A 171 19.58 -4.66 28.70
CA ASP A 171 19.57 -3.89 29.95
C ASP A 171 20.76 -4.33 30.82
N GLU A 172 21.70 -3.41 31.04
CA GLU A 172 22.95 -3.66 31.77
C GLU A 172 22.70 -4.08 33.23
N ASP A 173 21.67 -3.51 33.87
CA ASP A 173 21.31 -3.83 35.24
C ASP A 173 20.64 -5.20 35.34
N ASN A 174 19.80 -5.55 34.37
CA ASN A 174 19.20 -6.87 34.27
C ASN A 174 20.26 -7.95 34.02
N LEU A 175 21.21 -7.70 33.11
CA LEU A 175 22.38 -8.55 32.85
C LEU A 175 23.18 -8.81 34.14
N ARG A 176 23.56 -7.74 34.85
CA ARG A 176 24.32 -7.83 36.09
C ARG A 176 23.60 -8.66 37.15
N LYS A 177 22.29 -8.42 37.34
CA LYS A 177 21.46 -9.16 38.31
C LYS A 177 21.28 -10.62 37.89
N ALA A 178 21.08 -10.91 36.60
CA ALA A 178 20.94 -12.28 36.08
C ALA A 178 22.22 -13.11 36.27
N ARG A 179 23.41 -12.51 36.04
CA ARG A 179 24.70 -13.16 36.31
C ARG A 179 24.89 -13.46 37.80
N ALA A 180 24.54 -12.52 38.67
CA ALA A 180 24.59 -12.73 40.13
C ALA A 180 23.64 -13.86 40.58
N ASP A 181 22.52 -14.02 39.89
CA ASP A 181 21.49 -15.03 40.12
C ASP A 181 21.85 -16.43 39.54
N GLY A 182 23.01 -16.57 38.88
CA GLY A 182 23.45 -17.82 38.24
C GLY A 182 22.67 -18.19 36.98
N ILE A 183 21.96 -17.22 36.36
CA ILE A 183 21.18 -17.44 35.14
C ILE A 183 22.09 -17.21 33.93
N ALA A 184 22.07 -18.13 32.97
CA ALA A 184 22.75 -17.92 31.69
C ALA A 184 22.11 -16.72 30.96
N CYS A 185 22.89 -15.71 30.66
CA CYS A 185 22.41 -14.50 30.00
C CYS A 185 23.47 -13.89 29.08
N CYS A 186 23.01 -13.16 28.08
CA CYS A 186 23.87 -12.49 27.12
C CYS A 186 23.19 -11.24 26.56
N ARG A 187 24.01 -10.36 25.98
CA ARG A 187 23.52 -9.28 25.12
C ARG A 187 23.08 -9.85 23.77
N MET A 188 22.35 -9.06 22.98
CA MET A 188 21.91 -9.50 21.65
C MET A 188 23.09 -9.74 20.69
N ASP A 189 24.11 -8.88 20.70
CA ASP A 189 25.31 -9.04 19.87
C ASP A 189 26.10 -10.31 20.23
N GLU A 190 26.22 -10.61 21.52
CA GLU A 190 26.82 -11.87 22.00
C GLU A 190 26.00 -13.09 21.55
N CYS A 191 24.66 -13.01 21.64
CA CYS A 191 23.75 -14.06 21.17
C CYS A 191 23.94 -14.35 19.67
N LEU A 192 24.02 -13.30 18.86
CA LEU A 192 24.19 -13.42 17.41
C LEU A 192 25.59 -13.92 17.02
N GLY A 193 26.59 -13.73 17.87
CA GLY A 193 27.92 -14.32 17.68
C GLY A 193 27.92 -15.85 17.57
N VAL A 194 26.91 -16.53 18.15
CA VAL A 194 26.73 -17.99 18.03
C VAL A 194 26.28 -18.43 16.62
N TYR A 195 25.76 -17.50 15.83
CA TYR A 195 25.36 -17.69 14.43
C TYR A 195 26.46 -17.18 13.50
N CYS A 196 27.71 -17.58 13.77
CA CYS A 196 28.89 -17.10 13.05
C CYS A 196 28.87 -17.40 11.53
N GLU A 197 28.09 -18.39 11.11
CA GLU A 197 27.84 -18.73 9.72
C GLU A 197 26.91 -17.73 9.00
N HIS A 198 26.27 -16.82 9.75
CA HIS A 198 25.38 -15.76 9.27
C HIS A 198 25.83 -14.37 9.78
N PRO A 199 26.96 -13.83 9.30
CA PRO A 199 27.47 -12.53 9.73
C PRO A 199 26.49 -11.37 9.47
N GLU A 200 25.55 -11.54 8.53
CA GLU A 200 24.52 -10.56 8.19
C GLU A 200 23.55 -10.27 9.34
N LEU A 201 23.38 -11.19 10.30
CA LEU A 201 22.48 -10.98 11.45
C LEU A 201 22.94 -9.81 12.34
N LEU A 202 24.25 -9.56 12.41
CA LEU A 202 24.78 -8.45 13.19
C LEU A 202 24.52 -7.09 12.52
N ASP A 203 24.41 -7.05 11.19
CA ASP A 203 24.02 -5.84 10.45
C ASP A 203 22.51 -5.56 10.57
N MET A 204 21.74 -6.56 11.01
CA MET A 204 20.32 -6.42 11.34
C MET A 204 20.04 -5.87 12.73
N MET A 205 21.08 -5.54 13.50
CA MET A 205 20.89 -4.97 14.81
C MET A 205 20.38 -3.53 14.74
N GLY A 206 19.18 -3.28 15.27
CA GLY A 206 18.62 -1.94 15.41
C GLY A 206 19.29 -1.14 16.53
N SER A 207 19.19 0.19 16.45
CA SER A 207 19.62 1.14 17.51
C SER A 207 21.13 1.20 17.80
N VAL A 208 21.97 0.82 16.84
CA VAL A 208 23.42 1.02 16.95
C VAL A 208 23.74 2.50 16.73
N SER A 209 24.40 3.15 17.68
CA SER A 209 24.83 4.55 17.52
C SER A 209 25.70 4.69 16.28
N VAL A 210 25.24 5.54 15.36
CA VAL A 210 25.92 5.83 14.10
C VAL A 210 26.74 7.11 14.30
N ASP A 211 28.05 7.06 14.04
CA ASP A 211 28.94 8.21 14.22
C ASP A 211 28.50 9.41 13.34
N GLU A 212 28.54 10.61 13.92
CA GLU A 212 28.17 11.83 13.21
C GLU A 212 29.28 12.29 12.25
N LEU A 213 28.95 12.37 10.96
CA LEU A 213 29.89 12.79 9.91
C LEU A 213 29.78 14.29 9.56
N GLU A 214 28.72 14.99 10.00
CA GLU A 214 28.44 16.39 9.60
C GLU A 214 27.97 17.24 10.78
N LYS A 215 28.39 18.51 10.84
CA LYS A 215 27.89 19.51 11.80
C LYS A 215 26.48 19.94 11.41
N TRP A 216 25.49 19.67 12.25
CA TRP A 216 24.09 20.09 12.08
C TRP A 216 23.63 20.90 13.29
N GLU A 217 22.90 21.99 13.07
CA GLU A 217 22.39 22.88 14.14
C GLU A 217 21.23 22.28 14.94
N GLY A 218 20.75 21.09 14.54
CA GLY A 218 19.70 20.35 15.21
C GLY A 218 18.28 20.72 14.74
N TYR A 219 17.35 19.78 14.90
CA TYR A 219 15.92 20.03 14.77
C TYR A 219 15.31 20.62 16.05
N ALA A 220 14.06 21.06 16.04
CA ALA A 220 13.35 21.41 17.28
C ALA A 220 12.92 20.15 18.05
N GLU A 221 12.81 20.27 19.37
CA GLU A 221 12.23 19.20 20.20
C GLU A 221 10.73 19.03 19.92
N HIS A 222 10.25 17.80 20.04
CA HIS A 222 8.82 17.53 19.92
C HIS A 222 8.15 17.84 21.25
N LEU A 223 6.94 18.40 21.20
CA LEU A 223 6.12 18.60 22.39
C LEU A 223 5.79 17.26 23.06
N SER A 224 5.69 17.27 24.39
CA SER A 224 5.25 16.08 25.13
C SER A 224 3.81 15.69 24.75
N ALA A 225 3.46 14.41 24.92
CA ALA A 225 2.12 13.92 24.63
C ALA A 225 1.02 14.69 25.39
N VAL A 226 1.31 15.19 26.59
CA VAL A 226 0.38 15.99 27.40
C VAL A 226 0.19 17.37 26.80
N GLN A 227 1.28 18.04 26.39
CA GLN A 227 1.21 19.35 25.73
C GLN A 227 0.49 19.26 24.38
N MET A 228 0.78 18.24 23.57
CA MET A 228 0.06 18.00 22.32
C MET A 228 -1.43 17.80 22.56
N GLN A 229 -1.82 16.96 23.53
CA GLN A 229 -3.24 16.76 23.85
C GLN A 229 -3.93 18.03 24.35
N ALA A 230 -3.24 18.86 25.13
CA ALA A 230 -3.76 20.14 25.57
C ALA A 230 -3.98 21.10 24.38
N GLY A 231 -2.98 21.24 23.50
CA GLY A 231 -3.08 22.10 22.31
C GLY A 231 -4.12 21.63 21.30
N LEU A 232 -4.32 20.32 21.14
CA LEU A 232 -5.39 19.76 20.30
C LEU A 232 -6.78 20.01 20.90
N LYS A 233 -6.92 19.93 22.23
CA LYS A 233 -8.20 20.24 22.91
C LYS A 233 -8.56 21.71 22.86
N SER A 234 -7.55 22.59 22.94
CA SER A 234 -7.75 24.03 22.81
C SER A 234 -7.86 24.49 21.35
N SER A 235 -7.81 23.59 20.37
CA SER A 235 -7.78 23.89 18.93
C SER A 235 -6.63 24.81 18.49
N LEU A 236 -5.56 24.91 19.29
CA LEU A 236 -4.34 25.64 18.94
C LEU A 236 -3.48 24.84 17.95
N LEU A 237 -3.53 23.51 18.08
CA LEU A 237 -2.85 22.57 17.20
C LEU A 237 -3.87 21.86 16.31
N LEU A 238 -3.46 21.57 15.08
CA LEU A 238 -4.22 20.75 14.14
C LEU A 238 -3.61 19.36 14.06
N GLN A 239 -4.45 18.32 13.99
CA GLN A 239 -3.99 16.95 13.84
C GLN A 239 -4.37 16.40 12.48
N ALA A 240 -3.40 15.91 11.72
CA ALA A 240 -3.63 15.41 10.37
C ALA A 240 -2.57 14.39 9.94
N THR A 241 -2.80 13.72 8.82
CA THR A 241 -1.83 12.84 8.17
C THR A 241 -0.99 13.65 7.18
N LEU A 242 0.33 13.61 7.33
CA LEU A 242 1.27 14.29 6.43
C LEU A 242 1.33 13.59 5.07
N GLN A 243 1.12 14.36 3.99
CA GLN A 243 1.30 13.93 2.60
C GLN A 243 2.46 14.71 1.99
N ILE A 244 3.57 14.03 1.75
CA ILE A 244 4.76 14.54 1.10
C ILE A 244 4.58 14.46 -0.43
N ALA A 245 5.00 15.52 -1.12
CA ALA A 245 4.96 15.59 -2.57
C ALA A 245 5.84 14.48 -3.20
N PRO A 246 5.35 13.75 -4.22
CA PRO A 246 6.10 12.64 -4.84
C PRO A 246 7.48 13.00 -5.38
N TYR A 247 7.68 14.27 -5.75
CA TYR A 247 8.88 14.77 -6.41
C TYR A 247 9.66 15.80 -5.58
N ASN A 248 9.22 16.08 -4.35
CA ASN A 248 9.91 16.97 -3.44
C ASN A 248 9.65 16.54 -1.99
N TYR A 249 10.60 15.82 -1.40
CA TYR A 249 10.47 15.35 -0.04
C TYR A 249 10.51 16.48 1.02
N LEU A 250 10.88 17.70 0.63
CA LEU A 250 10.86 18.90 1.49
C LEU A 250 9.54 19.67 1.40
N GLU A 251 8.60 19.21 0.60
CA GLU A 251 7.29 19.82 0.47
C GLU A 251 6.23 18.80 0.87
N GLY A 252 5.52 19.10 1.94
CA GLY A 252 4.39 18.32 2.41
C GLY A 252 3.15 19.17 2.55
N SER A 253 2.01 18.51 2.65
CA SER A 253 0.76 19.13 3.04
C SER A 253 0.01 18.26 4.03
N VAL A 254 -0.81 18.92 4.84
CA VAL A 254 -1.82 18.28 5.67
C VAL A 254 -3.19 18.79 5.29
N TYR A 255 -4.16 17.89 5.20
CA TYR A 255 -5.57 18.22 5.01
C TYR A 255 -6.29 17.97 6.33
N THR A 256 -7.01 18.98 6.82
CA THR A 256 -7.71 18.88 8.10
C THR A 256 -8.89 19.84 8.15
N LYS A 257 -9.88 19.48 8.95
CA LYS A 257 -10.98 20.37 9.30
C LYS A 257 -10.49 21.43 10.29
N PHE A 258 -10.79 22.68 9.96
CA PHE A 258 -10.55 23.84 10.82
C PHE A 258 -11.71 23.99 11.82
N PRO A 259 -11.58 24.86 12.85
CA PRO A 259 -12.63 25.07 13.85
C PRO A 259 -13.99 25.52 13.26
N ASP A 260 -13.98 26.11 12.06
CA ASP A 260 -15.17 26.49 11.29
C ASP A 260 -15.85 25.31 10.56
N GLY A 261 -15.31 24.09 10.70
CA GLY A 261 -15.82 22.87 10.09
C GLY A 261 -15.40 22.66 8.64
N LYS A 262 -14.71 23.64 8.01
CA LYS A 262 -14.23 23.53 6.63
C LYS A 262 -12.91 22.78 6.59
N GLU A 263 -12.76 21.91 5.60
CA GLU A 263 -11.49 21.23 5.35
C GLU A 263 -10.58 22.12 4.51
N ARG A 264 -9.35 22.36 4.98
CA ARG A 264 -8.35 23.16 4.26
C ARG A 264 -7.02 22.44 4.22
N ARG A 265 -6.22 22.79 3.20
CA ARG A 265 -4.83 22.37 3.04
C ARG A 265 -3.92 23.31 3.79
N VAL A 266 -2.98 22.78 4.57
CA VAL A 266 -1.85 23.54 5.15
C VAL A 266 -0.54 23.00 4.59
N LEU A 267 0.31 23.89 4.08
CA LEU A 267 1.62 23.55 3.51
C LEU A 267 2.68 23.45 4.60
N ILE A 268 3.51 22.42 4.53
CA ILE A 268 4.67 22.19 5.40
C ILE A 268 5.91 22.19 4.51
N ILE A 269 6.78 23.19 4.63
CA ILE A 269 7.86 23.41 3.66
C ILE A 269 9.21 23.46 4.37
N GLY A 270 10.14 22.62 3.92
CA GLY A 270 11.51 22.57 4.39
C GLY A 270 11.73 21.59 5.54
N ARG A 271 13.00 21.24 5.76
CA ARG A 271 13.40 20.24 6.76
C ARG A 271 13.00 20.64 8.18
N ARG A 272 13.16 21.93 8.53
CA ARG A 272 12.84 22.45 9.86
C ARG A 272 11.35 22.30 10.16
N ASP A 273 10.49 22.70 9.23
CA ASP A 273 9.03 22.66 9.41
C ASP A 273 8.45 21.26 9.38
N MET A 274 9.02 20.35 8.58
CA MET A 274 8.68 18.94 8.63
C MET A 274 9.07 18.27 9.95
N ASN A 275 10.08 18.81 10.65
CA ASN A 275 10.52 18.40 11.97
C ASN A 275 10.59 16.88 12.20
N ARG A 276 11.38 16.19 11.37
CA ARG A 276 11.59 14.73 11.40
C ARG A 276 10.32 13.90 11.20
N ALA A 277 9.29 14.44 10.53
CA ALA A 277 8.13 13.68 10.06
C ALA A 277 8.42 13.01 8.70
N VAL A 278 7.78 11.87 8.45
CA VAL A 278 7.85 11.17 7.16
C VAL A 278 6.47 10.98 6.53
N GLN A 279 6.44 10.51 5.28
CA GLN A 279 5.20 10.25 4.53
C GLN A 279 4.20 9.39 5.33
N GLY A 280 2.99 9.90 5.50
CA GLY A 280 1.89 9.21 6.16
C GLY A 280 1.91 9.27 7.70
N ASP A 281 2.89 9.96 8.32
CA ASP A 281 2.87 10.20 9.76
C ASP A 281 1.61 11.00 10.15
N ARG A 282 1.00 10.66 11.29
CA ARG A 282 -0.04 11.49 11.91
C ARG A 282 0.63 12.52 12.80
N VAL A 283 0.59 13.78 12.40
CA VAL A 283 1.35 14.88 12.98
C VAL A 283 0.44 15.87 13.71
N ALA A 284 1.01 16.59 14.67
CA ALA A 284 0.43 17.79 15.26
C ALA A 284 1.11 19.01 14.64
N VAL A 285 0.33 19.92 14.06
CA VAL A 285 0.80 21.08 13.30
C VAL A 285 0.34 22.37 13.96
N GLN A 286 1.23 23.34 14.01
CA GLN A 286 0.93 24.72 14.39
C GLN A 286 1.02 25.62 13.14
N ILE A 287 0.07 26.54 12.99
CA ILE A 287 0.01 27.44 11.81
C ILE A 287 0.96 28.61 12.00
N HIS A 288 1.75 28.89 10.97
CA HIS A 288 2.66 30.04 10.93
C HIS A 288 1.92 31.38 10.89
N PRO A 289 2.59 32.49 11.29
CA PRO A 289 2.09 33.83 11.02
C PRO A 289 1.77 34.05 9.54
N ARG A 290 0.74 34.86 9.25
CA ARG A 290 0.26 35.14 7.88
C ARG A 290 1.37 35.64 6.94
N ALA A 291 2.37 36.34 7.46
CA ALA A 291 3.52 36.82 6.67
C ALA A 291 4.37 35.69 6.06
N LEU A 292 4.29 34.46 6.59
CA LEU A 292 5.03 33.29 6.10
C LEU A 292 4.16 32.39 5.20
N TRP A 293 2.92 32.77 4.92
CA TRP A 293 2.04 32.02 4.01
C TRP A 293 2.53 32.14 2.57
N ARG A 294 2.29 31.11 1.77
CA ARG A 294 2.86 31.03 0.41
C ARG A 294 1.78 30.87 -0.65
N LYS A 295 1.91 31.61 -1.74
CA LYS A 295 0.92 31.67 -2.85
C LYS A 295 1.04 30.52 -3.86
N ALA A 296 2.02 29.63 -3.69
CA ALA A 296 2.13 28.37 -4.43
C ALA A 296 3.21 27.48 -3.79
N PRO A 297 2.99 26.15 -3.73
CA PRO A 297 4.08 25.19 -3.66
C PRO A 297 4.96 25.27 -4.92
N SER A 298 6.25 24.96 -4.81
CA SER A 298 7.11 24.89 -5.99
C SER A 298 6.74 23.66 -6.80
N ALA A 299 6.05 23.83 -7.95
CA ALA A 299 5.89 22.77 -8.94
C ALA A 299 7.20 22.50 -9.72
N ALA A 300 8.35 22.79 -9.12
CA ALA A 300 9.67 22.44 -9.62
C ALA A 300 9.96 20.99 -9.23
N LEU A 301 10.24 20.15 -10.23
CA LEU A 301 10.82 18.85 -9.97
C LEU A 301 12.23 19.07 -9.43
N VAL A 302 12.47 18.66 -8.20
CA VAL A 302 13.80 18.72 -7.62
C VAL A 302 14.57 17.48 -8.07
N ASP A 303 15.74 17.69 -8.68
CA ASP A 303 16.57 16.60 -9.19
C ASP A 303 17.14 15.73 -8.06
N GLU A 304 17.55 14.52 -8.40
CA GLU A 304 17.78 13.38 -7.48
C GLU A 304 18.96 13.55 -6.49
N ASP A 305 19.71 14.65 -6.60
CA ASP A 305 20.73 15.04 -5.62
C ASP A 305 20.09 15.81 -4.46
N GLU A 306 19.82 15.11 -3.34
CA GLU A 306 19.28 15.72 -2.12
C GLU A 306 20.11 16.91 -1.59
N ASP A 307 21.38 17.00 -1.96
CA ASP A 307 22.30 18.07 -1.57
C ASP A 307 22.31 19.27 -2.55
N ALA A 308 21.68 19.13 -3.72
CA ALA A 308 21.45 20.21 -4.67
C ALA A 308 20.16 21.00 -4.40
N VAL A 309 19.31 20.53 -3.47
CA VAL A 309 18.05 21.20 -3.11
C VAL A 309 18.38 22.46 -2.30
N PRO A 310 18.10 23.68 -2.82
CA PRO A 310 18.31 24.89 -2.06
C PRO A 310 17.43 24.84 -0.83
N ASP A 311 18.02 24.96 0.36
CA ASP A 311 17.25 25.17 1.58
C ASP A 311 16.62 26.57 1.49
N ILE A 312 15.36 26.61 1.04
CA ILE A 312 14.63 27.86 0.77
C ILE A 312 14.48 28.68 2.07
N SER A 313 14.65 28.05 3.25
CA SER A 313 14.67 28.74 4.54
C SER A 313 15.93 29.60 4.75
N LYS A 314 17.01 29.39 3.98
CA LYS A 314 18.26 30.16 4.09
C LYS A 314 18.27 31.48 3.31
N LYS A 315 17.24 31.77 2.49
CA LYS A 315 17.19 33.01 1.68
C LYS A 315 16.62 34.23 2.41
N ASP A 316 16.13 34.10 3.64
CA ASP A 316 15.66 35.24 4.45
C ASP A 316 16.52 35.43 5.72
N PRO A 317 17.41 36.44 5.77
CA PRO A 317 18.18 36.79 6.97
C PRO A 317 17.34 37.34 8.14
N ALA A 318 16.01 37.31 8.04
CA ALA A 318 15.07 38.01 8.92
C ALA A 318 14.04 37.11 9.62
N ALA A 319 14.29 35.80 9.73
CA ALA A 319 13.46 34.95 10.59
C ALA A 319 13.75 35.26 12.07
N PRO A 320 12.74 35.60 12.90
CA PRO A 320 12.97 35.83 14.32
C PRO A 320 13.43 34.53 14.99
N ALA A 321 14.45 34.63 15.84
CA ALA A 321 14.86 33.54 16.71
C ALA A 321 13.66 33.10 17.56
N VAL A 322 13.39 31.79 17.55
CA VAL A 322 12.38 31.17 18.43
C VAL A 322 12.80 31.46 19.88
N PRO A 323 11.92 31.97 20.75
CA PRO A 323 12.26 32.14 22.15
C PRO A 323 12.45 30.76 22.78
N GLU A 324 13.62 30.50 23.35
CA GLU A 324 13.80 29.36 24.24
C GLU A 324 12.85 29.52 25.45
N PRO A 325 12.17 28.45 25.90
CA PRO A 325 11.50 28.49 27.18
C PRO A 325 12.57 28.64 28.26
N SER A 326 12.58 29.78 28.94
CA SER A 326 13.55 30.10 29.99
C SER A 326 13.59 29.00 31.06
N ALA A 327 14.72 28.29 31.12
CA ALA A 327 15.07 27.41 32.22
C ALA A 327 15.48 28.27 33.42
N ASP A 328 14.52 28.67 34.25
CA ASP A 328 14.83 29.26 35.55
C ASP A 328 13.74 28.94 36.58
N ALA A 329 13.77 27.72 37.10
CA ALA A 329 13.16 27.34 38.37
C ALA A 329 13.67 25.95 38.80
N THR A 330 14.94 25.84 39.20
CA THR A 330 15.42 24.68 39.98
C THR A 330 16.67 25.05 40.79
N GLN A 331 16.52 25.89 41.80
CA GLN A 331 17.38 25.87 42.99
C GLN A 331 16.59 26.20 44.26
N ALA A 332 17.01 25.58 45.37
CA ALA A 332 16.38 25.48 46.71
C ALA A 332 15.23 24.46 46.79
N GLY A 333 15.26 23.41 47.61
CA GLY A 333 15.88 23.23 48.92
C GLY A 333 14.78 22.76 49.90
N ASP A 334 15.03 21.66 50.61
CA ASP A 334 14.11 20.97 51.54
C ASP A 334 13.30 21.88 52.50
N GLY A 335 12.05 21.51 52.80
CA GLY A 335 11.33 22.05 53.96
C GLY A 335 9.79 21.97 53.96
N HIS A 336 9.26 20.95 54.63
CA HIS A 336 7.99 20.86 55.38
C HIS A 336 6.76 21.81 55.15
N VAL A 337 5.59 21.15 55.01
CA VAL A 337 4.29 21.37 55.71
C VAL A 337 3.26 22.39 55.14
N GLN A 338 2.14 21.81 54.69
CA GLN A 338 0.73 22.26 54.74
C GLN A 338 0.32 23.67 54.25
N LYS A 339 -0.55 23.72 53.23
CA LYS A 339 -2.00 23.97 53.41
C LYS A 339 -2.79 23.92 52.10
N ARG A 340 -3.85 23.12 52.11
CA ARG A 340 -5.01 23.22 51.19
C ARG A 340 -5.64 24.60 51.33
N ALA A 341 -5.90 25.28 50.21
CA ALA A 341 -6.96 26.29 50.11
C ALA A 341 -7.52 26.38 48.68
N ARG A 342 -8.69 25.75 48.52
CA ARG A 342 -9.84 26.10 47.67
C ARG A 342 -9.60 26.82 46.34
N LEU A 343 -9.86 26.06 45.28
CA LEU A 343 -10.52 26.52 44.06
C LEU A 343 -11.82 27.25 44.42
N SER A 344 -11.96 28.49 43.95
CA SER A 344 -13.25 29.12 43.67
C SER A 344 -13.21 29.69 42.27
N ALA A 345 -14.22 29.29 41.50
CA ALA A 345 -14.51 29.76 40.15
C ALA A 345 -14.65 31.29 40.10
N ALA A 346 -14.08 31.87 39.04
CA ALA A 346 -14.57 33.10 38.46
C ALA A 346 -14.42 32.95 36.94
N ASP A 347 -15.59 32.88 36.30
CA ASP A 347 -15.79 32.96 34.86
C ASP A 347 -15.15 34.23 34.28
N GLY A 348 -14.57 34.09 33.10
CA GLY A 348 -14.02 35.19 32.33
C GLY A 348 -13.39 34.65 31.04
N ASP A 349 -14.10 34.82 29.94
CA ASP A 349 -13.62 34.64 28.56
C ASP A 349 -12.17 35.10 28.40
N SER A 350 -11.25 34.15 28.29
CA SER A 350 -9.95 34.38 27.70
C SER A 350 -9.84 33.43 26.51
N ALA A 351 -10.17 33.95 25.34
CA ALA A 351 -9.82 33.33 24.07
C ALA A 351 -8.34 32.93 24.16
N ALA A 352 -8.06 31.64 23.96
CA ALA A 352 -6.72 31.08 23.97
C ALA A 352 -5.89 31.74 22.88
N THR A 353 -5.23 32.84 23.23
CA THR A 353 -4.41 33.63 22.31
C THR A 353 -3.17 32.79 22.01
N ALA A 354 -2.90 32.55 20.74
CA ALA A 354 -1.71 31.82 20.32
C ALA A 354 -0.44 32.49 20.88
N PRO A 355 0.62 31.72 21.23
CA PRO A 355 1.87 32.31 21.68
C PRO A 355 2.40 33.32 20.66
N ALA A 356 3.01 34.41 21.15
CA ALA A 356 3.38 35.58 20.36
C ALA A 356 4.06 35.19 19.04
N GLY A 357 3.40 35.51 17.91
CA GLY A 357 3.88 35.25 16.56
C GLY A 357 3.14 34.17 15.76
N PHE A 358 2.29 33.33 16.37
CA PHE A 358 1.55 32.28 15.64
C PHE A 358 0.05 32.62 15.49
N VAL A 359 -0.61 32.06 14.48
CA VAL A 359 -2.03 32.32 14.18
C VAL A 359 -2.89 31.21 14.76
N HIS A 360 -3.96 31.57 15.47
CA HIS A 360 -4.93 30.59 15.93
C HIS A 360 -5.73 30.07 14.72
N PRO A 361 -6.01 28.75 14.60
CA PRO A 361 -6.73 28.21 13.44
C PRO A 361 -8.11 28.83 13.17
N SER A 362 -8.76 29.43 14.18
CA SER A 362 -10.01 30.19 13.99
C SER A 362 -9.86 31.45 13.15
N ASP A 363 -8.66 32.00 13.06
CA ASP A 363 -8.39 33.31 12.47
C ASP A 363 -7.95 33.20 11.01
N VAL A 364 -8.00 31.98 10.44
CA VAL A 364 -7.70 31.71 9.03
C VAL A 364 -8.96 31.89 8.20
N THR A 365 -8.94 32.83 7.25
CA THR A 365 -10.04 33.16 6.32
C THR A 365 -9.73 32.67 4.90
N ASP A 366 -10.74 32.50 4.05
CA ASP A 366 -10.59 32.01 2.66
C ASP A 366 -10.09 33.12 1.69
N ASP A 367 -9.37 34.14 2.17
CA ASP A 367 -8.97 35.29 1.36
C ASP A 367 -7.84 34.91 0.39
N ARG A 368 -8.15 34.95 -0.91
CA ARG A 368 -7.25 34.46 -1.98
C ARG A 368 -6.01 35.33 -2.19
N ASP A 369 -6.03 36.56 -1.67
CA ASP A 369 -4.92 37.51 -1.82
C ASP A 369 -3.78 37.29 -0.81
N GLU A 370 -4.00 36.54 0.27
CA GLU A 370 -3.01 36.31 1.35
C GLU A 370 -2.12 35.06 1.15
N GLY A 371 -2.48 34.15 0.24
CA GLY A 371 -1.75 32.88 -0.01
C GLY A 371 -2.24 31.69 0.80
N GLU A 372 -1.72 30.49 0.51
CA GLU A 372 -2.09 29.26 1.23
C GLU A 372 -1.43 29.22 2.63
N PRO A 373 -2.16 28.76 3.66
CA PRO A 373 -1.63 28.71 5.02
C PRO A 373 -0.46 27.72 5.11
N THR A 374 0.63 28.16 5.76
CA THR A 374 1.80 27.34 6.04
C THR A 374 1.86 26.95 7.52
N GLY A 375 2.52 25.83 7.84
CA GLY A 375 2.60 25.33 9.21
C GLY A 375 3.89 24.58 9.53
N PHE A 376 4.07 24.33 10.83
CA PHE A 376 5.22 23.67 11.43
C PHE A 376 4.77 22.45 12.24
N VAL A 377 5.44 21.31 12.05
CA VAL A 377 5.18 20.08 12.82
C VAL A 377 5.79 20.20 14.22
N VAL A 378 4.96 20.31 15.25
CA VAL A 378 5.39 20.42 16.65
C VAL A 378 5.58 19.06 17.33
N GLY A 379 5.09 17.99 16.72
CA GLY A 379 5.24 16.65 17.24
C GLY A 379 4.55 15.58 16.40
N ILE A 380 4.96 14.33 16.60
CA ILE A 380 4.41 13.18 15.88
C ILE A 380 3.45 12.44 16.82
N VAL A 381 2.18 12.39 16.44
CA VAL A 381 1.15 11.68 17.22
C VAL A 381 1.20 10.18 16.98
N LYS A 382 1.44 9.78 15.73
CA LYS A 382 1.62 8.37 15.36
C LYS A 382 2.57 8.26 14.17
N ARG A 383 3.61 7.44 14.32
CA ARG A 383 4.54 7.09 13.24
C ARG A 383 3.91 6.13 12.23
N ASN A 384 4.32 6.26 10.97
CA ASN A 384 3.97 5.39 9.85
C ASN A 384 5.24 4.76 9.23
N TRP A 385 6.23 4.45 10.06
CA TRP A 385 7.43 3.75 9.62
C TRP A 385 7.09 2.32 9.21
N ARG A 386 7.75 1.88 8.14
CA ARG A 386 7.72 0.52 7.60
C ARG A 386 9.14 0.12 7.20
N SER A 387 9.30 -1.10 6.74
CA SER A 387 10.51 -1.48 6.01
C SER A 387 10.49 -0.82 4.63
N TYR A 388 11.64 -0.33 4.19
CA TYR A 388 11.84 0.37 2.92
C TYR A 388 12.84 -0.40 2.08
N CYS A 389 12.52 -0.62 0.80
CA CYS A 389 13.49 -1.07 -0.18
C CYS A 389 14.44 0.10 -0.49
N ALA A 390 15.73 -0.19 -0.47
CA ALA A 390 16.79 0.79 -0.60
C ALA A 390 17.98 0.23 -1.40
N PHE A 391 18.88 1.13 -1.74
CA PHE A 391 20.18 0.85 -2.34
C PHE A 391 21.22 1.82 -1.77
N LEU A 392 22.50 1.48 -1.88
CA LEU A 392 23.59 2.34 -1.42
C LEU A 392 23.64 3.64 -2.24
N ASP A 393 23.86 4.77 -1.57
CA ASP A 393 24.06 6.06 -2.26
C ASP A 393 25.33 6.00 -3.14
N PRO A 394 25.21 6.11 -4.49
CA PRO A 394 26.36 6.05 -5.40
C PRO A 394 27.37 7.19 -5.19
N HIS A 395 26.93 8.32 -4.62
CA HIS A 395 27.79 9.46 -4.32
C HIS A 395 28.67 9.24 -3.08
N PHE A 396 28.42 8.17 -2.32
CA PHE A 396 29.26 7.77 -1.21
C PHE A 396 30.56 7.15 -1.73
N ALA A 397 31.59 7.98 -1.91
CA ALA A 397 32.95 7.50 -2.16
C ALA A 397 33.60 7.12 -0.82
N PRO A 398 33.89 5.83 -0.54
CA PRO A 398 34.63 5.48 0.65
C PRO A 398 36.04 6.04 0.53
N LYS A 399 36.35 7.13 1.26
CA LYS A 399 37.72 7.61 1.41
C LYS A 399 38.50 6.56 2.21
N GLY A 400 39.09 5.58 1.51
CA GLY A 400 40.07 4.65 2.08
C GLY A 400 39.57 3.27 2.54
N ALA A 401 38.35 2.83 2.22
CA ALA A 401 37.91 1.48 2.57
C ALA A 401 38.51 0.42 1.63
N ARG A 402 39.78 0.09 1.85
CA ARG A 402 40.31 -1.23 1.43
C ARG A 402 39.66 -2.28 2.32
N ALA A 403 38.96 -3.24 1.70
CA ALA A 403 38.77 -4.64 2.13
C ALA A 403 38.98 -4.95 3.63
N SER A 404 38.28 -4.26 4.53
CA SER A 404 38.28 -4.60 5.95
C SER A 404 36.85 -4.96 6.35
N ASN A 405 36.65 -6.11 6.98
CA ASN A 405 35.39 -6.54 7.61
C ASN A 405 34.95 -5.64 8.79
N ALA A 406 35.50 -4.42 8.89
CA ALA A 406 35.15 -3.45 9.90
C ALA A 406 33.79 -2.81 9.56
N PRO A 407 32.93 -2.59 10.56
CA PRO A 407 31.63 -1.97 10.34
C PRO A 407 31.82 -0.50 9.92
N ALA A 408 31.20 -0.12 8.80
CA ALA A 408 31.21 1.23 8.27
C ALA A 408 29.80 1.83 8.32
N THR A 409 29.74 3.15 8.55
CA THR A 409 28.53 3.95 8.42
C THR A 409 28.36 4.41 6.99
N VAL A 410 27.20 4.13 6.41
CA VAL A 410 26.87 4.51 5.03
C VAL A 410 25.48 5.11 4.93
N SER A 411 25.27 5.91 3.88
CA SER A 411 23.95 6.44 3.53
C SER A 411 23.30 5.56 2.46
N VAL A 412 22.01 5.30 2.63
CA VAL A 412 21.20 4.55 1.68
C VAL A 412 20.02 5.38 1.21
N LEU A 413 19.61 5.16 -0.03
CA LEU A 413 18.48 5.84 -0.66
C LEU A 413 17.31 4.87 -0.73
N ALA A 414 16.15 5.28 -0.22
CA ALA A 414 14.92 4.53 -0.39
C ALA A 414 14.44 4.58 -1.85
N MET A 415 13.74 3.53 -2.28
CA MET A 415 13.04 3.50 -3.57
C MET A 415 11.90 4.52 -3.60
N ASP A 416 11.17 4.66 -2.47
CA ASP A 416 10.20 5.73 -2.28
C ASP A 416 10.91 7.09 -2.12
N ARG A 417 10.74 7.96 -3.12
CA ARG A 417 11.37 9.29 -3.20
C ARG A 417 10.91 10.25 -2.10
N ARG A 418 9.82 9.93 -1.40
CA ARG A 418 9.28 10.74 -0.30
C ARG A 418 10.01 10.47 1.02
N ILE A 419 10.87 9.45 1.06
CA ILE A 419 11.66 9.08 2.23
C ILE A 419 13.08 9.64 2.04
N PRO A 420 13.62 10.38 3.03
CA PRO A 420 14.98 10.93 2.96
C PRO A 420 16.05 9.83 3.05
N LYS A 421 17.32 10.15 2.76
CA LYS A 421 18.44 9.22 3.00
C LYS A 421 18.39 8.64 4.41
N ILE A 422 18.68 7.35 4.54
CA ILE A 422 18.75 6.64 5.81
C ILE A 422 20.22 6.28 6.06
N ARG A 423 20.70 6.50 7.29
CA ARG A 423 22.05 6.07 7.69
C ARG A 423 21.97 4.68 8.30
N ILE A 424 22.80 3.76 7.81
CA ILE A 424 22.93 2.41 8.35
C ILE A 424 24.39 2.11 8.67
N ARG A 425 24.62 1.15 9.57
CA ARG A 425 25.94 0.59 9.86
C ARG A 425 26.02 -0.83 9.29
N THR A 426 27.01 -1.13 8.46
CA THR A 426 27.13 -2.44 7.80
C THR A 426 28.59 -2.86 7.67
N ARG A 427 28.83 -4.18 7.73
CA ARG A 427 30.13 -4.81 7.40
C ARG A 427 30.18 -5.32 5.96
N GLN A 428 29.04 -5.29 5.25
CA GLN A 428 28.83 -5.94 3.96
C GLN A 428 28.87 -4.96 2.78
N LEU A 429 29.66 -3.89 2.87
CA LEU A 429 29.64 -2.81 1.89
C LEU A 429 29.89 -3.30 0.45
N SER A 430 30.83 -4.23 0.26
CA SER A 430 31.15 -4.79 -1.05
C SER A 430 30.04 -5.68 -1.63
N VAL A 431 29.23 -6.30 -0.77
CA VAL A 431 28.11 -7.16 -1.18
C VAL A 431 26.90 -6.31 -1.52
N LEU A 432 26.59 -5.29 -0.71
CA LEU A 432 25.45 -4.41 -0.90
C LEU A 432 25.62 -3.43 -2.08
N ALA A 433 26.83 -3.28 -2.60
CA ALA A 433 27.11 -2.48 -3.79
C ALA A 433 26.43 -3.07 -5.02
N GLY A 434 25.55 -2.27 -5.66
CA GLY A 434 24.79 -2.73 -6.83
C GLY A 434 23.55 -3.56 -6.49
N GLN A 435 23.26 -3.80 -5.20
CA GLN A 435 22.13 -4.61 -4.77
C GLN A 435 20.94 -3.78 -4.28
N ARG A 436 19.76 -4.40 -4.38
CA ARG A 436 18.54 -4.00 -3.67
C ARG A 436 18.48 -4.70 -2.34
N PHE A 437 18.13 -3.97 -1.30
CA PHE A 437 17.95 -4.52 0.03
C PHE A 437 16.87 -3.77 0.79
N VAL A 438 16.42 -4.34 1.90
CA VAL A 438 15.41 -3.76 2.78
C VAL A 438 16.09 -3.16 4.00
N VAL A 439 15.67 -1.98 4.41
CA VAL A 439 16.09 -1.31 5.65
C VAL A 439 14.88 -0.91 6.48
N ALA A 440 15.07 -0.77 7.79
CA ALA A 440 14.07 -0.23 8.71
C ALA A 440 14.64 1.00 9.43
N ILE A 441 13.79 2.00 9.67
CA ILE A 441 14.15 3.19 10.44
C ILE A 441 13.97 2.89 11.93
N ASP A 442 15.02 3.15 12.71
CA ASP A 442 15.03 2.92 14.16
C ASP A 442 14.71 4.19 14.93
N ALA A 443 15.36 5.29 14.55
CA ALA A 443 15.28 6.55 15.24
C ALA A 443 15.62 7.72 14.32
N TRP A 444 15.14 8.90 14.67
CA TRP A 444 15.61 10.14 14.07
C TRP A 444 15.99 11.13 15.18
N PRO A 445 17.25 11.11 15.63
CA PRO A 445 17.77 12.01 16.65
C PRO A 445 17.68 13.49 16.21
N ARG A 446 17.67 14.40 17.19
CA ARG A 446 17.53 15.85 16.97
C ARG A 446 18.75 16.43 16.25
N ASP A 447 19.92 15.99 16.65
CA ASP A 447 21.26 16.33 16.15
C ASP A 447 21.57 15.66 14.80
N SER A 448 20.87 14.59 14.44
CA SER A 448 21.08 13.92 13.16
C SER A 448 20.24 14.50 12.02
N ARG A 449 20.89 14.98 10.96
CA ARG A 449 20.24 15.44 9.71
C ARG A 449 19.40 14.36 9.02
N TYR A 450 19.73 13.08 9.21
CA TYR A 450 19.11 11.93 8.54
C TYR A 450 18.65 10.89 9.57
N PRO A 451 17.57 10.13 9.31
CA PRO A 451 17.17 9.01 10.15
C PRO A 451 18.26 7.94 10.21
N GLN A 452 18.35 7.30 11.36
CA GLN A 452 19.17 6.12 11.60
C GLN A 452 18.31 4.87 11.42
N GLY A 453 18.89 3.83 10.85
CA GLY A 453 18.22 2.56 10.63
C GLY A 453 19.19 1.39 10.53
N HIS A 454 18.65 0.21 10.30
CA HIS A 454 19.40 -1.02 10.15
C HIS A 454 19.01 -1.79 8.89
N PHE A 455 19.90 -2.67 8.45
CA PHE A 455 19.67 -3.57 7.32
C PHE A 455 18.73 -4.71 7.73
N VAL A 456 17.78 -5.10 6.90
CA VAL A 456 16.87 -6.22 7.20
C VAL A 456 17.24 -7.44 6.37
N ARG A 457 17.30 -7.30 5.04
CA ARG A 457 17.69 -8.39 4.12
C ARG A 457 18.08 -7.88 2.75
N ALA A 458 18.94 -8.62 2.06
CA ALA A 458 19.18 -8.44 0.62
C ALA A 458 18.01 -9.01 -0.19
N LEU A 459 17.74 -8.40 -1.34
CA LEU A 459 16.75 -8.85 -2.31
C LEU A 459 17.46 -9.48 -3.53
N GLY A 460 18.46 -8.79 -4.08
CA GLY A 460 19.20 -9.24 -5.25
C GLY A 460 19.84 -8.07 -5.99
N ASP A 461 20.31 -8.33 -7.21
CA ASP A 461 21.00 -7.32 -8.02
C ASP A 461 20.02 -6.28 -8.60
N ALA A 462 20.44 -5.02 -8.58
CA ALA A 462 19.60 -3.95 -9.08
C ALA A 462 19.34 -4.10 -10.59
N GLY A 463 18.06 -4.13 -10.93
CA GLY A 463 17.57 -4.31 -12.28
C GLY A 463 17.56 -5.75 -12.81
N ASP A 464 17.80 -6.74 -11.96
CA ASP A 464 17.26 -8.08 -12.20
C ASP A 464 15.73 -8.06 -12.11
N LYS A 465 15.06 -8.81 -12.98
CA LYS A 465 13.59 -8.78 -13.12
C LYS A 465 12.89 -9.31 -11.87
N ALA A 466 13.38 -10.42 -11.31
CA ALA A 466 12.80 -11.01 -10.10
C ALA A 466 12.99 -10.05 -8.91
N THR A 467 14.18 -9.46 -8.80
CA THR A 467 14.53 -8.50 -7.75
C THR A 467 13.64 -7.24 -7.81
N GLU A 468 13.49 -6.60 -8.97
CA GLU A 468 12.66 -5.40 -9.10
C GLU A 468 11.16 -5.70 -8.89
N THR A 469 10.72 -6.90 -9.28
CA THR A 469 9.36 -7.38 -9.00
C THR A 469 9.13 -7.57 -7.49
N GLU A 470 10.13 -8.05 -6.76
CA GLU A 470 10.01 -8.16 -5.30
C GLU A 470 10.02 -6.77 -4.63
N VAL A 471 10.88 -5.85 -5.10
CA VAL A 471 10.93 -4.46 -4.64
C VAL A 471 9.57 -3.77 -4.78
N LEU A 472 8.95 -3.85 -5.97
CA LEU A 472 7.67 -3.18 -6.20
C LEU A 472 6.55 -3.80 -5.35
N LEU A 473 6.57 -5.11 -5.08
CA LEU A 473 5.60 -5.76 -4.20
C LEU A 473 5.74 -5.27 -2.75
N LEU A 474 6.97 -5.15 -2.24
CA LEU A 474 7.24 -4.68 -0.88
C LEU A 474 6.92 -3.19 -0.71
N GLU A 475 7.31 -2.34 -1.66
CA GLU A 475 7.06 -0.89 -1.60
C GLU A 475 5.57 -0.55 -1.58
N HIS A 476 4.74 -1.39 -2.20
CA HIS A 476 3.30 -1.25 -2.22
C HIS A 476 2.60 -2.17 -1.21
N ASP A 477 3.30 -2.72 -0.22
CA ASP A 477 2.72 -3.56 0.84
C ASP A 477 1.79 -4.66 0.27
N VAL A 478 2.24 -5.37 -0.77
CA VAL A 478 1.51 -6.50 -1.35
C VAL A 478 1.98 -7.78 -0.66
N PRO A 479 1.10 -8.51 0.06
CA PRO A 479 1.47 -9.79 0.65
C PRO A 479 1.61 -10.87 -0.43
N PHE A 480 2.84 -11.26 -0.75
CA PHE A 480 3.16 -12.26 -1.77
C PHE A 480 3.71 -13.57 -1.20
N GLN A 481 3.74 -13.73 0.13
CA GLN A 481 4.22 -14.95 0.76
C GLN A 481 3.29 -16.14 0.42
N PRO A 482 3.83 -17.37 0.38
CA PRO A 482 3.00 -18.57 0.25
C PRO A 482 1.96 -18.69 1.37
N PHE A 483 0.81 -19.25 1.05
CA PHE A 483 -0.23 -19.55 2.05
C PHE A 483 0.29 -20.54 3.11
N THR A 484 0.06 -20.21 4.39
CA THR A 484 0.50 -21.01 5.55
C THR A 484 -0.22 -22.37 5.64
N LYS A 485 0.34 -23.30 6.44
CA LYS A 485 -0.28 -24.62 6.68
C LYS A 485 -1.69 -24.52 7.28
N ASN A 486 -1.93 -23.56 8.17
CA ASN A 486 -3.24 -23.32 8.76
C ASN A 486 -4.27 -22.92 7.70
N VAL A 487 -3.90 -22.04 6.76
CA VAL A 487 -4.78 -21.67 5.64
C VAL A 487 -5.05 -22.86 4.72
N ARG A 488 -4.03 -23.68 4.45
CA ARG A 488 -4.18 -24.89 3.63
C ARG A 488 -5.04 -25.96 4.30
N ALA A 489 -5.04 -26.03 5.64
CA ALA A 489 -5.87 -26.96 6.41
C ALA A 489 -7.38 -26.64 6.32
N ASP A 490 -7.74 -25.40 5.98
CA ASP A 490 -9.13 -25.00 5.74
C ASP A 490 -9.63 -25.37 4.32
N LEU A 491 -8.76 -25.90 3.45
CA LEU A 491 -9.17 -26.39 2.12
C LEU A 491 -9.98 -27.70 2.24
N PRO A 492 -10.87 -27.99 1.28
CA PRO A 492 -11.58 -29.27 1.24
C PRO A 492 -10.60 -30.45 1.25
N ALA A 493 -10.88 -31.46 2.08
CA ALA A 493 -10.02 -32.62 2.25
C ALA A 493 -9.85 -33.43 0.94
N GLU A 494 -10.86 -33.39 0.06
CA GLU A 494 -10.86 -34.03 -1.25
C GLU A 494 -9.91 -33.35 -2.26
N GLY A 495 -9.43 -32.14 -1.96
CA GLY A 495 -8.55 -31.37 -2.83
C GLY A 495 -9.16 -31.13 -4.22
N ALA A 496 -8.38 -31.35 -5.27
CA ALA A 496 -8.85 -31.26 -6.67
C ALA A 496 -9.88 -32.35 -7.05
N GLY A 497 -10.03 -33.39 -6.21
CA GLY A 497 -11.02 -34.44 -6.36
C GLY A 497 -12.43 -34.02 -5.95
N TRP A 498 -12.62 -32.85 -5.34
CA TRP A 498 -13.94 -32.35 -4.92
C TRP A 498 -14.90 -32.26 -6.11
N ARG A 499 -16.13 -32.74 -5.93
CA ARG A 499 -17.22 -32.69 -6.91
C ARG A 499 -18.51 -32.24 -6.23
N PHE A 500 -19.42 -31.67 -7.01
CA PHE A 500 -20.77 -31.36 -6.57
C PHE A 500 -21.49 -32.63 -6.08
N ASP A 501 -22.20 -32.50 -4.96
CA ASP A 501 -23.05 -33.54 -4.40
C ASP A 501 -24.40 -32.94 -3.98
N ALA A 502 -25.50 -33.48 -4.50
CA ALA A 502 -26.82 -32.86 -4.36
C ALA A 502 -27.36 -32.86 -2.93
N GLU A 503 -26.97 -33.85 -2.10
CA GLU A 503 -27.37 -33.93 -0.70
C GLU A 503 -26.52 -32.99 0.15
N ARG A 504 -25.19 -33.09 0.05
CA ARG A 504 -24.24 -32.24 0.78
C ARG A 504 -24.44 -30.76 0.46
N ASP A 505 -24.67 -30.44 -0.81
CA ASP A 505 -24.76 -29.06 -1.29
C ASP A 505 -26.20 -28.52 -1.29
N GLN A 506 -27.12 -29.22 -0.59
CA GLN A 506 -28.43 -28.72 -0.16
C GLN A 506 -29.42 -28.43 -1.29
N VAL A 507 -29.35 -29.19 -2.39
CA VAL A 507 -30.35 -29.10 -3.47
C VAL A 507 -31.65 -29.79 -3.04
N GLY A 508 -31.57 -30.96 -2.39
CA GLY A 508 -32.74 -31.73 -1.98
C GLY A 508 -33.69 -31.01 -1.00
N CYS A 509 -33.16 -30.09 -0.17
CA CYS A 509 -33.95 -29.29 0.78
C CYS A 509 -34.33 -27.90 0.25
N GLY A 510 -34.00 -27.57 -1.00
CA GLY A 510 -34.38 -26.32 -1.66
C GLY A 510 -33.56 -25.08 -1.28
N LYS A 511 -32.55 -25.20 -0.40
CA LYS A 511 -31.66 -24.08 -0.05
C LYS A 511 -30.72 -23.70 -1.20
N ARG A 512 -30.44 -24.63 -2.11
CA ARG A 512 -29.69 -24.40 -3.34
C ARG A 512 -30.52 -24.79 -4.57
N GLN A 513 -30.62 -23.87 -5.53
CA GLN A 513 -31.38 -24.09 -6.75
C GLN A 513 -30.55 -24.81 -7.83
N ASP A 514 -31.13 -25.83 -8.46
CA ASP A 514 -30.51 -26.50 -9.62
C ASP A 514 -30.80 -25.75 -10.92
N LEU A 515 -29.75 -25.16 -11.51
CA LEU A 515 -29.81 -24.37 -12.73
C LEU A 515 -28.98 -25.00 -13.86
N ARG A 516 -28.55 -26.26 -13.73
CA ARG A 516 -27.68 -26.93 -14.72
C ARG A 516 -28.33 -27.16 -16.09
N HIS A 517 -29.66 -27.06 -16.14
CA HIS A 517 -30.46 -27.14 -17.36
C HIS A 517 -30.37 -25.88 -18.24
N LEU A 518 -29.86 -24.75 -17.71
CA LEU A 518 -29.72 -23.50 -18.45
C LEU A 518 -28.47 -23.48 -19.34
N ASP A 519 -28.55 -22.76 -20.46
CA ASP A 519 -27.45 -22.56 -21.40
C ASP A 519 -26.56 -21.39 -20.96
N VAL A 520 -25.82 -21.62 -19.87
CA VAL A 520 -24.90 -20.65 -19.27
C VAL A 520 -23.55 -20.63 -20.00
N CYS A 521 -22.95 -19.46 -20.19
CA CYS A 521 -21.57 -19.31 -20.67
C CYS A 521 -20.78 -18.23 -19.92
N SER A 522 -19.47 -18.33 -19.88
CA SER A 522 -18.58 -17.24 -19.41
C SER A 522 -17.90 -16.53 -20.58
N ILE A 523 -17.59 -15.24 -20.41
CA ILE A 523 -16.91 -14.41 -21.42
C ILE A 523 -15.79 -13.62 -20.72
N ASP A 524 -14.55 -14.03 -20.97
CA ASP A 524 -13.38 -13.62 -20.18
C ASP A 524 -12.21 -13.13 -21.06
N PRO A 525 -11.19 -12.47 -20.49
CA PRO A 525 -9.91 -12.26 -21.18
C PRO A 525 -9.24 -13.59 -21.57
N PRO A 526 -8.43 -13.62 -22.64
CA PRO A 526 -7.68 -14.81 -23.00
C PRO A 526 -6.66 -15.17 -21.90
N GLY A 527 -6.62 -16.45 -21.53
CA GLY A 527 -5.78 -16.97 -20.44
C GLY A 527 -6.40 -16.87 -19.04
N CYS A 528 -7.66 -16.42 -18.92
CA CYS A 528 -8.37 -16.39 -17.63
C CYS A 528 -8.54 -17.81 -17.06
N THR A 529 -8.17 -18.00 -15.80
CA THR A 529 -8.29 -19.27 -15.06
C THR A 529 -9.24 -19.15 -13.86
N ASP A 530 -9.38 -17.94 -13.34
CA ASP A 530 -10.20 -17.52 -12.22
C ASP A 530 -11.54 -16.93 -12.71
N ILE A 531 -12.38 -17.76 -13.34
CA ILE A 531 -13.65 -17.34 -13.91
C ILE A 531 -14.66 -17.12 -12.79
N ASP A 532 -14.91 -15.85 -12.46
CA ASP A 532 -15.85 -15.43 -11.40
C ASP A 532 -17.30 -15.44 -11.88
N ASP A 533 -17.57 -15.05 -13.13
CA ASP A 533 -18.91 -14.78 -13.64
C ASP A 533 -19.28 -15.61 -14.87
N ALA A 534 -20.57 -15.92 -14.95
CA ALA A 534 -21.18 -16.55 -16.11
C ALA A 534 -22.59 -16.00 -16.32
N LEU A 535 -23.06 -16.00 -17.58
CA LEU A 535 -24.31 -15.36 -17.98
C LEU A 535 -25.20 -16.33 -18.77
N HIS A 536 -26.51 -16.10 -18.72
CA HIS A 536 -27.47 -16.66 -19.66
C HIS A 536 -28.56 -15.65 -19.99
N ALA A 537 -29.22 -15.82 -21.14
CA ALA A 537 -30.47 -15.14 -21.45
C ALA A 537 -31.33 -15.95 -22.42
N PHE A 538 -32.66 -15.88 -22.25
CA PHE A 538 -33.63 -16.40 -23.21
C PHE A 538 -34.97 -15.67 -23.11
N ALA A 539 -35.77 -15.73 -24.19
CA ALA A 539 -37.11 -15.15 -24.23
C ALA A 539 -38.13 -16.02 -23.47
N LEU A 540 -39.01 -15.38 -22.72
CA LEU A 540 -40.11 -15.99 -22.00
C LEU A 540 -41.40 -16.00 -22.85
N PRO A 541 -42.36 -16.91 -22.58
CA PRO A 541 -43.61 -16.99 -23.35
C PRO A 541 -44.48 -15.72 -23.32
N ASN A 542 -44.29 -14.86 -22.31
CA ASN A 542 -45.00 -13.59 -22.15
C ASN A 542 -44.37 -12.43 -22.95
N GLY A 543 -43.28 -12.67 -23.68
CA GLY A 543 -42.55 -11.66 -24.44
C GLY A 543 -41.43 -10.95 -23.65
N ASN A 544 -41.30 -11.21 -22.35
CA ASN A 544 -40.17 -10.74 -21.55
C ASN A 544 -38.93 -11.62 -21.76
N PHE A 545 -37.82 -11.27 -21.13
CA PHE A 545 -36.57 -12.04 -21.13
C PHE A 545 -36.23 -12.48 -19.72
N GLN A 546 -35.79 -13.72 -19.56
CA GLN A 546 -35.06 -14.14 -18.37
C GLN A 546 -33.58 -13.91 -18.63
N VAL A 547 -32.92 -13.20 -17.70
CA VAL A 547 -31.48 -12.98 -17.72
C VAL A 547 -30.90 -13.39 -16.38
N GLY A 548 -29.79 -14.13 -16.39
CA GLY A 548 -29.09 -14.50 -15.17
C GLY A 548 -27.62 -14.15 -15.23
N VAL A 549 -27.12 -13.63 -14.10
CA VAL A 549 -25.70 -13.54 -13.78
C VAL A 549 -25.42 -14.51 -12.65
N HIS A 550 -24.47 -15.42 -12.87
CA HIS A 550 -24.08 -16.47 -11.95
C HIS A 550 -22.65 -16.20 -11.51
N ILE A 551 -22.45 -15.99 -10.20
CA ILE A 551 -21.14 -15.66 -9.63
C ILE A 551 -20.61 -16.83 -8.81
N ALA A 552 -19.31 -17.10 -8.87
CA ALA A 552 -18.65 -18.14 -8.09
C ALA A 552 -19.03 -18.10 -6.59
N ASP A 553 -19.45 -19.24 -6.02
CA ASP A 553 -19.85 -19.32 -4.61
C ASP A 553 -18.67 -19.57 -3.65
N VAL A 554 -17.79 -18.57 -3.54
CA VAL A 554 -16.60 -18.64 -2.65
C VAL A 554 -17.00 -18.81 -1.18
N THR A 555 -18.11 -18.22 -0.74
CA THR A 555 -18.60 -18.32 0.66
C THR A 555 -19.01 -19.73 1.06
N ASN A 556 -19.21 -20.64 0.09
CA ASN A 556 -19.38 -22.05 0.39
C ASN A 556 -18.11 -22.67 0.99
N PHE A 557 -16.94 -22.23 0.56
CA PHE A 557 -15.64 -22.76 0.98
C PHE A 557 -14.96 -21.89 2.05
N VAL A 558 -15.09 -20.56 1.98
CA VAL A 558 -14.43 -19.63 2.90
C VAL A 558 -15.39 -19.19 4.02
N LYS A 559 -15.27 -19.84 5.19
CA LYS A 559 -16.13 -19.60 6.36
C LYS A 559 -15.56 -18.50 7.27
N PRO A 560 -16.40 -17.62 7.85
CA PRO A 560 -15.93 -16.55 8.73
C PRO A 560 -15.08 -17.07 9.90
N GLY A 561 -14.01 -16.36 10.23
CA GLY A 561 -13.15 -16.66 11.39
C GLY A 561 -12.17 -17.82 11.20
N THR A 562 -12.17 -18.48 10.04
CA THR A 562 -11.13 -19.45 9.66
C THR A 562 -9.79 -18.77 9.36
N ALA A 563 -8.70 -19.54 9.27
CA ALA A 563 -7.40 -18.99 8.89
C ALA A 563 -7.43 -18.48 7.44
N MET A 564 -8.11 -19.20 6.55
CA MET A 564 -8.33 -18.80 5.17
C MET A 564 -9.13 -17.49 5.06
N ASP A 565 -10.17 -17.30 5.86
CA ASP A 565 -10.92 -16.04 5.92
C ASP A 565 -10.07 -14.86 6.40
N SER A 566 -9.28 -15.10 7.45
CA SER A 566 -8.36 -14.07 7.99
C SER A 566 -7.30 -13.67 6.97
N GLU A 567 -6.75 -14.63 6.22
CA GLU A 567 -5.78 -14.38 5.15
C GLU A 567 -6.43 -13.65 3.97
N ALA A 568 -7.63 -14.06 3.54
CA ALA A 568 -8.37 -13.38 2.47
C ALA A 568 -8.73 -11.94 2.86
N ALA A 569 -9.11 -11.70 4.12
CA ALA A 569 -9.35 -10.36 4.66
C ALA A 569 -8.07 -9.50 4.67
N TYR A 570 -6.93 -10.09 5.03
CA TYR A 570 -5.63 -9.43 5.06
C TYR A 570 -5.11 -9.08 3.66
N ARG A 571 -5.23 -9.99 2.69
CA ARG A 571 -4.86 -9.74 1.28
C ARG A 571 -5.85 -8.81 0.59
N SER A 572 -7.14 -8.93 0.90
CA SER A 572 -8.29 -8.13 0.42
C SER A 572 -8.57 -8.17 -1.09
N THR A 573 -7.55 -8.23 -1.94
CA THR A 573 -7.68 -8.28 -3.40
C THR A 573 -6.52 -9.07 -4.01
N THR A 574 -6.78 -9.78 -5.11
CA THR A 574 -5.72 -10.32 -5.97
C THR A 574 -5.01 -9.17 -6.67
N VAL A 575 -3.68 -9.24 -6.78
CA VAL A 575 -2.85 -8.24 -7.46
C VAL A 575 -2.38 -8.79 -8.81
N TYR A 576 -2.68 -8.07 -9.89
CA TYR A 576 -2.28 -8.44 -11.24
C TYR A 576 -1.04 -7.62 -11.64
N LEU A 577 0.05 -8.32 -11.95
CA LEU A 577 1.26 -7.79 -12.54
C LEU A 577 1.33 -8.22 -14.02
N VAL A 578 2.36 -7.77 -14.74
CA VAL A 578 2.51 -8.11 -16.17
C VAL A 578 2.84 -9.59 -16.38
N ASP A 579 3.75 -10.18 -15.59
CA ASP A 579 4.16 -11.59 -15.71
C ASP A 579 3.37 -12.56 -14.83
N ARG A 580 2.82 -12.07 -13.72
CA ARG A 580 2.22 -12.95 -12.71
C ARG A 580 1.03 -12.32 -11.99
N ARG A 581 0.32 -13.17 -11.27
CA ARG A 581 -0.82 -12.82 -10.41
C ARG A 581 -0.51 -13.25 -8.98
N ILE A 582 -0.79 -12.38 -8.01
CA ILE A 582 -0.67 -12.69 -6.58
C ILE A 582 -2.07 -12.89 -6.02
N ASP A 583 -2.42 -14.16 -5.77
CA ASP A 583 -3.79 -14.56 -5.44
C ASP A 583 -4.21 -14.19 -4.02
N MET A 584 -5.47 -13.76 -3.88
CA MET A 584 -6.15 -13.59 -2.60
C MET A 584 -6.46 -14.93 -1.93
N LEU A 585 -6.82 -15.94 -2.71
CA LEU A 585 -7.19 -17.28 -2.27
C LEU A 585 -6.20 -18.32 -2.80
N PRO A 586 -6.03 -19.49 -2.12
CA PRO A 586 -5.20 -20.56 -2.65
C PRO A 586 -5.64 -21.00 -4.05
N GLU A 587 -4.66 -21.36 -4.89
CA GLU A 587 -4.85 -21.74 -6.30
C GLU A 587 -5.96 -22.79 -6.49
N LEU A 588 -6.02 -23.80 -5.61
CA LEU A 588 -7.05 -24.84 -5.64
C LEU A 588 -8.48 -24.27 -5.61
N LEU A 589 -8.74 -23.23 -4.80
CA LEU A 589 -10.05 -22.59 -4.78
C LEU A 589 -10.23 -21.67 -5.97
N GLY A 590 -9.26 -20.78 -6.20
CA GLY A 590 -9.40 -19.69 -7.18
C GLY A 590 -9.46 -20.18 -8.63
N THR A 591 -8.63 -21.14 -9.01
CA THR A 591 -8.49 -21.59 -10.41
C THR A 591 -9.26 -22.88 -10.72
N ASN A 592 -9.79 -23.57 -9.70
CA ASN A 592 -10.45 -24.86 -9.89
C ASN A 592 -11.83 -24.93 -9.22
N LEU A 593 -11.91 -24.98 -7.89
CA LEU A 593 -13.16 -25.33 -7.20
C LEU A 593 -14.24 -24.24 -7.32
N CYS A 594 -13.84 -22.96 -7.23
CA CYS A 594 -14.76 -21.83 -7.36
C CYS A 594 -14.91 -21.36 -8.81
N SER A 595 -13.86 -21.52 -9.63
CA SER A 595 -13.85 -21.09 -11.04
C SER A 595 -14.98 -21.76 -11.82
N LEU A 596 -15.81 -20.95 -12.50
CA LEU A 596 -16.99 -21.38 -13.26
C LEU A 596 -16.63 -21.99 -14.63
N MET A 597 -15.67 -22.90 -14.64
CA MET A 597 -15.18 -23.60 -15.82
C MET A 597 -16.30 -24.31 -16.59
N SER A 598 -16.21 -24.31 -17.92
CA SER A 598 -17.15 -25.05 -18.75
C SER A 598 -17.13 -26.56 -18.52
N LYS A 599 -18.29 -27.19 -18.75
CA LYS A 599 -18.53 -28.63 -18.72
C LYS A 599 -18.37 -29.31 -17.35
N VAL A 600 -18.36 -28.52 -16.28
CA VAL A 600 -18.27 -29.04 -14.91
C VAL A 600 -19.33 -28.38 -14.03
N ASP A 601 -19.94 -29.16 -13.15
CA ASP A 601 -20.88 -28.65 -12.15
C ASP A 601 -20.14 -27.79 -11.13
N ARG A 602 -20.65 -26.57 -10.91
CA ARG A 602 -20.06 -25.57 -10.03
C ARG A 602 -21.12 -24.87 -9.19
N LEU A 603 -20.74 -24.57 -7.94
CA LEU A 603 -21.59 -23.81 -7.02
C LEU A 603 -21.51 -22.32 -7.38
N ALA A 604 -22.66 -21.67 -7.46
CA ALA A 604 -22.78 -20.26 -7.78
C ALA A 604 -23.74 -19.54 -6.83
N PHE A 605 -23.64 -18.21 -6.81
CA PHE A 605 -24.65 -17.30 -6.31
C PHE A 605 -25.25 -16.57 -7.53
N SER A 606 -26.50 -16.88 -7.84
CA SER A 606 -27.19 -16.38 -9.02
C SER A 606 -28.08 -15.19 -8.70
N CYS A 607 -28.00 -14.16 -9.54
CA CYS A 607 -28.96 -13.08 -9.65
C CYS A 607 -29.73 -13.26 -10.97
N ILE A 608 -31.05 -13.46 -10.89
CA ILE A 608 -31.90 -13.75 -12.04
C ILE A 608 -32.97 -12.67 -12.13
N TRP A 609 -33.03 -12.00 -13.27
CA TRP A 609 -34.02 -11.00 -13.59
C TRP A 609 -35.04 -11.54 -14.58
N GLU A 610 -36.26 -11.03 -14.46
CA GLU A 610 -37.17 -10.89 -15.59
C GLU A 610 -37.07 -9.45 -16.09
N LEU A 611 -36.68 -9.27 -17.35
CA LEU A 611 -36.55 -7.98 -18.01
C LEU A 611 -37.60 -7.86 -19.11
N ASP A 612 -38.25 -6.70 -19.22
CA ASP A 612 -39.10 -6.42 -20.37
C ASP A 612 -38.26 -6.16 -21.64
N PRO A 613 -38.88 -6.05 -22.83
CA PRO A 613 -38.15 -5.75 -24.06
C PRO A 613 -37.32 -4.46 -23.98
N GLU A 614 -37.70 -3.49 -23.15
CA GLU A 614 -37.02 -2.20 -22.93
C GLU A 614 -35.86 -2.30 -21.90
N ALA A 615 -35.57 -3.50 -21.41
CA ALA A 615 -34.59 -3.80 -20.37
C ALA A 615 -34.93 -3.17 -19.00
N ASN A 616 -36.20 -2.90 -18.71
CA ASN A 616 -36.65 -2.58 -17.36
C ASN A 616 -36.72 -3.86 -16.52
N ILE A 617 -36.36 -3.75 -15.24
CA ILE A 617 -36.50 -4.85 -14.29
C ILE A 617 -37.96 -5.01 -13.92
N VAL A 618 -38.56 -6.15 -14.29
CA VAL A 618 -39.90 -6.55 -13.84
C VAL A 618 -39.80 -7.22 -12.47
N SER A 619 -38.83 -8.12 -12.31
CA SER A 619 -38.54 -8.77 -11.03
C SER A 619 -37.07 -9.19 -10.94
N VAL A 620 -36.56 -9.34 -9.73
CA VAL A 620 -35.22 -9.86 -9.43
C VAL A 620 -35.29 -10.91 -8.34
N ARG A 621 -34.53 -11.99 -8.51
CA ARG A 621 -34.40 -13.08 -7.55
C ARG A 621 -32.93 -13.41 -7.31
N PHE A 622 -32.61 -13.76 -6.07
CA PHE A 622 -31.26 -14.13 -5.66
C PHE A 622 -31.29 -15.52 -5.04
N HIS A 623 -30.42 -16.41 -5.50
CA HIS A 623 -30.36 -17.79 -5.03
C HIS A 623 -28.91 -18.27 -4.96
N LYS A 624 -28.59 -19.04 -3.92
CA LYS A 624 -27.51 -20.03 -4.01
C LYS A 624 -27.93 -21.07 -5.06
N SER A 625 -27.04 -21.43 -5.96
CA SER A 625 -27.34 -22.37 -7.05
C SER A 625 -26.20 -23.31 -7.37
N VAL A 626 -26.49 -24.29 -8.23
CA VAL A 626 -25.50 -25.07 -8.97
C VAL A 626 -25.75 -24.85 -10.46
N ILE A 627 -24.67 -24.62 -11.22
CA ILE A 627 -24.71 -24.38 -12.66
C ILE A 627 -23.80 -25.38 -13.39
N HIS A 628 -24.03 -25.53 -14.69
CA HIS A 628 -23.17 -26.28 -15.59
C HIS A 628 -22.90 -25.42 -16.83
N SER A 629 -21.80 -24.65 -16.80
CA SER A 629 -21.44 -23.76 -17.91
C SER A 629 -21.21 -24.56 -19.19
N LYS A 630 -21.88 -24.21 -20.29
CA LYS A 630 -21.78 -24.91 -21.58
C LYS A 630 -20.52 -24.50 -22.35
N ALA A 631 -20.04 -23.28 -22.14
CA ALA A 631 -18.88 -22.72 -22.84
C ALA A 631 -18.16 -21.67 -21.99
N SER A 632 -16.82 -21.68 -22.08
CA SER A 632 -15.95 -20.60 -21.61
C SER A 632 -15.35 -19.93 -22.84
N LEU A 633 -15.67 -18.66 -23.07
CA LEU A 633 -15.33 -17.93 -24.28
C LEU A 633 -14.37 -16.79 -23.98
N THR A 634 -13.46 -16.49 -24.90
CA THR A 634 -12.77 -15.21 -24.89
C THR A 634 -13.69 -14.10 -25.40
N TYR A 635 -13.42 -12.84 -25.07
CA TYR A 635 -14.15 -11.69 -25.65
C TYR A 635 -14.17 -11.71 -27.19
N GLU A 636 -13.07 -12.15 -27.80
CA GLU A 636 -12.97 -12.29 -29.26
C GLU A 636 -13.86 -13.40 -29.78
N GLN A 637 -13.81 -14.59 -29.17
CA GLN A 637 -14.67 -15.71 -29.56
C GLN A 637 -16.15 -15.34 -29.42
N ALA A 638 -16.54 -14.69 -28.32
CA ALA A 638 -17.90 -14.23 -28.12
C ALA A 638 -18.33 -13.20 -29.18
N GLN A 639 -17.44 -12.29 -29.57
CA GLN A 639 -17.70 -11.29 -30.60
C GLN A 639 -17.89 -11.96 -31.97
N THR A 640 -17.00 -12.86 -32.36
CA THR A 640 -17.12 -13.62 -33.61
C THR A 640 -18.43 -14.42 -33.66
N ARG A 641 -18.83 -15.06 -32.56
CA ARG A 641 -20.11 -15.77 -32.47
C ARG A 641 -21.32 -14.84 -32.60
N HIS A 642 -21.27 -13.67 -31.96
CA HIS A 642 -22.32 -12.67 -32.06
C HIS A 642 -22.50 -12.21 -33.52
N ASP A 643 -21.39 -11.94 -34.20
CA ASP A 643 -21.35 -11.34 -35.53
C ASP A 643 -21.63 -12.33 -36.67
N ASP A 644 -21.38 -13.64 -36.47
CA ASP A 644 -21.63 -14.67 -37.47
C ASP A 644 -23.13 -15.04 -37.57
N PRO A 645 -23.84 -14.65 -38.64
CA PRO A 645 -25.27 -14.92 -38.79
C PRO A 645 -25.62 -16.40 -38.97
N GLN A 646 -24.66 -17.26 -39.31
CA GLN A 646 -24.87 -18.69 -39.51
C GLN A 646 -24.90 -19.48 -38.19
N MET A 647 -24.37 -18.90 -37.11
CA MET A 647 -24.36 -19.54 -35.80
C MET A 647 -25.67 -19.22 -35.05
N ASP A 648 -26.42 -20.27 -34.65
CA ASP A 648 -27.74 -20.13 -33.99
C ASP A 648 -27.96 -21.12 -32.83
N ASP A 649 -26.88 -21.62 -32.23
CA ASP A 649 -27.00 -22.47 -31.04
C ASP A 649 -27.56 -21.66 -29.84
N PRO A 650 -28.10 -22.32 -28.80
CA PRO A 650 -28.71 -21.64 -27.65
C PRO A 650 -27.80 -20.62 -26.96
N VAL A 651 -26.49 -20.89 -26.85
CA VAL A 651 -25.53 -19.95 -26.24
C VAL A 651 -25.40 -18.71 -27.10
N THR A 652 -25.29 -18.87 -28.43
CA THR A 652 -25.20 -17.74 -29.37
C THR A 652 -26.46 -16.87 -29.35
N ARG A 653 -27.65 -17.48 -29.31
CA ARG A 653 -28.92 -16.75 -29.13
C ARG A 653 -28.93 -15.97 -27.82
N GLY A 654 -28.48 -16.58 -26.73
CA GLY A 654 -28.32 -15.92 -25.44
C GLY A 654 -27.38 -14.71 -25.49
N ILE A 655 -26.21 -14.84 -26.12
CA ILE A 655 -25.24 -13.73 -26.28
C ILE A 655 -25.86 -12.58 -27.07
N ARG A 656 -26.60 -12.85 -28.16
CA ARG A 656 -27.30 -11.81 -28.93
C ARG A 656 -28.38 -11.10 -28.11
N THR A 657 -29.18 -11.86 -27.36
CA THR A 657 -30.17 -11.29 -26.44
C THR A 657 -29.52 -10.43 -25.36
N LEU A 658 -28.43 -10.91 -24.74
CA LEU A 658 -27.65 -10.14 -23.77
C LEU A 658 -27.13 -8.83 -24.41
N ASN A 659 -26.54 -8.89 -25.61
CA ASN A 659 -26.00 -7.71 -26.27
C ASN A 659 -27.07 -6.65 -26.58
N MET A 660 -28.23 -7.10 -27.10
CA MET A 660 -29.37 -6.24 -27.38
C MET A 660 -29.84 -5.50 -26.11
N LEU A 661 -29.98 -6.21 -25.00
CA LEU A 661 -30.42 -5.63 -23.72
C LEU A 661 -29.33 -4.73 -23.12
N ALA A 662 -28.05 -5.12 -23.20
CA ALA A 662 -26.92 -4.32 -22.72
C ALA A 662 -26.84 -2.95 -23.41
N LYS A 663 -27.10 -2.86 -24.72
CA LYS A 663 -27.20 -1.57 -25.42
C LYS A 663 -28.26 -0.65 -24.81
N LYS A 664 -29.42 -1.20 -24.45
CA LYS A 664 -30.51 -0.43 -23.83
C LYS A 664 -30.15 0.04 -22.42
N LEU A 665 -29.55 -0.84 -21.62
CA LEU A 665 -29.04 -0.52 -20.28
C LEU A 665 -27.98 0.59 -20.34
N ARG A 666 -27.00 0.45 -21.22
CA ARG A 666 -25.93 1.44 -21.41
C ARG A 666 -26.48 2.80 -21.82
N ARG A 667 -27.36 2.84 -22.81
CA ARG A 667 -27.99 4.10 -23.26
C ARG A 667 -28.64 4.82 -22.09
N ARG A 668 -29.44 4.11 -21.29
CA ARG A 668 -30.11 4.68 -20.12
C ARG A 668 -29.12 5.19 -19.06
N ARG A 669 -28.05 4.43 -18.83
CA ARG A 669 -26.98 4.80 -17.89
C ARG A 669 -26.23 6.06 -18.35
N THR A 670 -25.94 6.18 -19.64
CA THR A 670 -25.37 7.40 -20.25
C THR A 670 -26.34 8.58 -20.14
N GLU A 671 -27.62 8.39 -20.45
CA GLU A 671 -28.68 9.42 -20.30
C GLU A 671 -28.84 9.87 -18.84
N ALA A 672 -28.62 8.99 -17.87
CA ALA A 672 -28.59 9.33 -16.44
C ALA A 672 -27.32 10.10 -16.01
N GLY A 673 -26.31 10.20 -16.88
CA GLY A 673 -25.08 10.95 -16.65
C GLY A 673 -23.89 10.13 -16.18
N ALA A 674 -23.81 8.86 -16.56
CA ALA A 674 -22.61 8.06 -16.32
C ALA A 674 -21.45 8.54 -17.19
N LEU A 675 -20.26 8.59 -16.60
CA LEU A 675 -19.06 9.09 -17.27
C LEU A 675 -18.38 7.95 -18.02
N THR A 676 -18.13 8.17 -19.31
CA THR A 676 -17.22 7.32 -20.08
C THR A 676 -15.82 7.91 -19.97
N LEU A 677 -15.06 7.44 -19.00
CA LEU A 677 -13.68 7.86 -18.77
C LEU A 677 -12.70 6.87 -19.41
N SER A 678 -11.53 7.36 -19.75
CA SER A 678 -10.51 6.59 -20.48
C SER A 678 -9.21 6.53 -19.68
N SER A 679 -8.57 5.38 -19.70
CA SER A 679 -7.20 5.18 -19.20
C SER A 679 -6.35 4.54 -20.28
N PRO A 680 -5.07 4.92 -20.41
CA PRO A 680 -4.15 4.25 -21.32
C PRO A 680 -3.80 2.86 -20.75
N GLU A 681 -4.57 1.83 -21.09
CA GLU A 681 -4.29 0.44 -20.72
C GLU A 681 -3.48 -0.25 -21.82
N VAL A 682 -2.31 -0.77 -21.43
CA VAL A 682 -1.38 -1.48 -22.32
C VAL A 682 -1.28 -2.94 -21.91
N ARG A 683 -1.00 -3.80 -22.90
CA ARG A 683 -0.74 -5.23 -22.70
C ARG A 683 0.58 -5.60 -23.37
N PHE A 684 1.41 -6.32 -22.64
CA PHE A 684 2.67 -6.86 -23.17
C PHE A 684 2.45 -8.26 -23.76
N ARG A 685 3.04 -8.53 -24.92
CA ARG A 685 3.28 -9.90 -25.39
C ARG A 685 4.65 -10.32 -24.86
N LEU A 686 4.66 -11.33 -23.99
CA LEU A 686 5.89 -11.86 -23.39
C LEU A 686 6.37 -13.08 -24.21
N GLU A 687 7.68 -13.28 -24.24
CA GLU A 687 8.28 -14.53 -24.73
C GLU A 687 8.06 -15.67 -23.73
N ASN A 688 7.83 -16.90 -24.21
CA ASN A 688 7.38 -18.01 -23.36
C ASN A 688 8.39 -18.39 -22.24
N ASP A 689 9.69 -18.44 -22.56
CA ASP A 689 10.70 -18.93 -21.62
C ASP A 689 11.30 -17.79 -20.78
N SER A 690 11.81 -16.76 -21.44
CA SER A 690 12.45 -15.63 -20.77
C SER A 690 11.45 -14.75 -20.02
N GLN A 691 10.16 -14.75 -20.43
CA GLN A 691 9.14 -13.79 -20.00
C GLN A 691 9.55 -12.33 -20.26
N ASP A 692 10.39 -12.10 -21.27
CA ASP A 692 10.78 -10.75 -21.67
C ASP A 692 9.75 -10.16 -22.65
N PRO A 693 9.47 -8.85 -22.57
CA PRO A 693 8.48 -8.21 -23.42
C PRO A 693 8.97 -8.11 -24.87
N VAL A 694 8.23 -8.75 -25.78
CA VAL A 694 8.50 -8.75 -27.22
C VAL A 694 7.75 -7.63 -27.93
N ASP A 695 6.53 -7.32 -27.46
CA ASP A 695 5.62 -6.35 -28.07
C ASP A 695 4.74 -5.66 -27.02
N VAL A 696 4.25 -4.45 -27.34
CA VAL A 696 3.36 -3.65 -26.50
C VAL A 696 2.14 -3.23 -27.32
N GLU A 697 0.97 -3.68 -26.91
CA GLU A 697 -0.29 -3.43 -27.61
C GLU A 697 -1.27 -2.65 -26.72
N MET A 698 -1.98 -1.69 -27.31
CA MET A 698 -3.09 -1.00 -26.65
C MET A 698 -4.30 -1.93 -26.55
N LYS A 699 -4.93 -2.00 -25.38
CA LYS A 699 -6.10 -2.85 -25.18
C LYS A 699 -7.33 -2.27 -25.88
N ALA A 700 -7.80 -2.95 -26.92
CA ALA A 700 -9.04 -2.59 -27.61
C ALA A 700 -10.27 -3.08 -26.82
N LEU A 701 -11.23 -2.18 -26.58
CA LEU A 701 -12.53 -2.52 -26.00
C LEU A 701 -13.47 -3.00 -27.12
N LYS A 702 -13.95 -4.23 -27.03
CA LYS A 702 -14.96 -4.81 -27.93
C LYS A 702 -16.36 -4.61 -27.37
N GLU A 703 -17.37 -4.83 -28.21
CA GLU A 703 -18.77 -4.70 -27.80
C GLU A 703 -19.16 -5.71 -26.71
N THR A 704 -18.59 -6.92 -26.79
CA THR A 704 -18.73 -7.96 -25.76
C THR A 704 -18.15 -7.58 -24.40
N ASN A 705 -17.08 -6.75 -24.35
CA ASN A 705 -16.58 -6.23 -23.07
C ASN A 705 -17.67 -5.41 -22.38
N ALA A 706 -18.30 -4.54 -23.16
CA ALA A 706 -19.30 -3.63 -22.66
C ALA A 706 -20.65 -4.34 -22.42
N LEU A 707 -20.93 -5.48 -23.08
CA LEU A 707 -22.04 -6.39 -22.74
C LEU A 707 -21.89 -6.90 -21.30
N VAL A 708 -20.74 -7.51 -20.99
CA VAL A 708 -20.46 -8.07 -19.65
C VAL A 708 -20.51 -6.96 -18.61
N GLU A 709 -19.93 -5.78 -18.90
CA GLU A 709 -19.94 -4.63 -18.01
C GLU A 709 -21.35 -4.25 -17.53
N GLU A 710 -22.33 -4.10 -18.45
CA GLU A 710 -23.68 -3.67 -18.06
C GLU A 710 -24.38 -4.66 -17.14
N PHE A 711 -24.23 -5.97 -17.37
CA PHE A 711 -24.85 -6.98 -16.51
C PHE A 711 -24.14 -7.14 -15.17
N MET A 712 -22.83 -6.94 -15.11
CA MET A 712 -22.11 -6.87 -13.83
C MET A 712 -22.54 -5.64 -13.02
N LEU A 713 -22.72 -4.48 -13.68
CA LEU A 713 -23.26 -3.28 -13.03
C LEU A 713 -24.69 -3.51 -12.52
N LEU A 714 -25.55 -4.13 -13.33
CA LEU A 714 -26.93 -4.47 -12.95
C LEU A 714 -26.97 -5.41 -11.73
N ALA A 715 -26.12 -6.45 -11.71
CA ALA A 715 -25.93 -7.35 -10.59
C ALA A 715 -25.53 -6.60 -9.32
N ASN A 716 -24.47 -5.80 -9.41
CA ASN A 716 -23.93 -5.01 -8.31
C ASN A 716 -24.98 -4.05 -7.72
N ILE A 717 -25.74 -3.34 -8.56
CA ILE A 717 -26.78 -2.39 -8.10
C ILE A 717 -27.94 -3.15 -7.44
N SER A 718 -28.40 -4.25 -8.04
CA SER A 718 -29.50 -5.06 -7.51
C SER A 718 -29.15 -5.66 -6.14
N VAL A 719 -27.93 -6.19 -6.01
CA VAL A 719 -27.42 -6.72 -4.74
C VAL A 719 -27.23 -5.62 -3.71
N ALA A 720 -26.67 -4.46 -4.08
CA ALA A 720 -26.48 -3.33 -3.18
C ALA A 720 -27.81 -2.89 -2.54
N ARG A 721 -28.88 -2.78 -3.34
CA ARG A 721 -30.23 -2.49 -2.85
C ARG A 721 -30.70 -3.56 -1.86
N LYS A 722 -30.53 -4.85 -2.19
CA LYS A 722 -31.02 -5.96 -1.36
C LYS A 722 -30.29 -6.07 -0.02
N ILE A 723 -28.96 -5.94 -0.01
CA ILE A 723 -28.18 -6.03 1.24
C ILE A 723 -28.43 -4.82 2.13
N HIS A 724 -28.60 -3.62 1.58
CA HIS A 724 -28.93 -2.44 2.36
C HIS A 724 -30.33 -2.57 2.97
N GLU A 725 -31.33 -3.03 2.20
CA GLU A 725 -32.69 -3.24 2.70
C GLU A 725 -32.70 -4.07 3.99
N HIS A 726 -31.85 -5.12 4.05
CA HIS A 726 -31.76 -6.01 5.19
C HIS A 726 -30.77 -5.53 6.29
N PHE A 727 -29.68 -4.86 5.89
CA PHE A 727 -28.60 -4.39 6.77
C PHE A 727 -28.37 -2.88 6.60
N PRO A 728 -29.30 -2.01 7.04
CA PRO A 728 -29.24 -0.58 6.78
C PRO A 728 -28.00 0.10 7.39
N ASP A 729 -27.52 -0.38 8.54
CA ASP A 729 -26.41 0.22 9.28
C ASP A 729 -25.07 -0.53 9.11
N SER A 730 -25.06 -1.65 8.40
CA SER A 730 -23.88 -2.52 8.29
C SER A 730 -23.66 -3.12 6.90
N ALA A 731 -24.34 -2.68 5.84
CA ALA A 731 -24.06 -3.14 4.49
C ALA A 731 -22.68 -2.65 3.99
N ILE A 732 -21.92 -3.51 3.32
CA ILE A 732 -20.72 -3.12 2.59
C ILE A 732 -21.12 -2.55 1.23
N LEU A 733 -20.83 -1.28 1.03
CA LEU A 733 -21.14 -0.54 -0.19
C LEU A 733 -19.87 0.10 -0.77
N ARG A 734 -19.96 0.61 -1.99
CA ARG A 734 -18.88 1.32 -2.67
C ARG A 734 -19.40 2.62 -3.29
N ARG A 735 -18.83 3.75 -2.87
CA ARG A 735 -19.22 5.08 -3.36
C ARG A 735 -18.11 5.73 -4.17
N HIS A 736 -18.49 6.69 -4.99
CA HIS A 736 -17.57 7.58 -5.70
C HIS A 736 -18.04 9.02 -5.43
N PRO A 737 -17.38 9.73 -4.49
CA PRO A 737 -17.73 11.10 -4.15
C PRO A 737 -17.62 12.04 -5.35
N GLU A 738 -18.40 13.11 -5.34
CA GLU A 738 -18.31 14.18 -6.34
C GLU A 738 -16.96 14.90 -6.23
N PRO A 739 -16.23 15.12 -7.34
CA PRO A 739 -14.98 15.85 -7.32
C PRO A 739 -15.19 17.35 -7.03
N PRO A 740 -14.37 17.96 -6.18
CA PRO A 740 -14.38 19.40 -5.98
C PRO A 740 -14.13 20.15 -7.29
N ALA A 741 -14.81 21.29 -7.50
CA ALA A 741 -14.64 22.10 -8.71
C ALA A 741 -13.18 22.51 -8.97
N GLN A 742 -12.42 22.77 -7.90
CA GLN A 742 -11.00 23.16 -7.93
C GLN A 742 -10.12 22.13 -8.66
N ASN A 743 -10.50 20.86 -8.66
CA ASN A 743 -9.75 19.82 -9.37
C ASN A 743 -9.75 20.02 -10.89
N PHE A 744 -10.71 20.78 -11.42
CA PHE A 744 -10.85 21.05 -12.85
C PHE A 744 -10.31 22.42 -13.27
N ASP A 745 -9.96 23.30 -12.34
CA ASP A 745 -9.59 24.70 -12.65
C ASP A 745 -8.47 24.79 -13.69
N ASN A 746 -7.38 24.02 -13.48
CA ASN A 746 -6.24 23.98 -14.41
C ASN A 746 -6.65 23.44 -15.79
N LEU A 747 -7.49 22.39 -15.81
CA LEU A 747 -7.96 21.78 -17.05
C LEU A 747 -8.88 22.74 -17.82
N GLN A 748 -9.80 23.42 -17.12
CA GLN A 748 -10.68 24.43 -17.70
C GLN A 748 -9.88 25.61 -18.25
N GLN A 749 -8.86 26.10 -17.54
CA GLN A 749 -7.98 27.17 -18.02
C GLN A 749 -7.27 26.79 -19.32
N ALA A 750 -6.75 25.56 -19.42
CA ALA A 750 -6.08 25.06 -20.62
C ALA A 750 -7.03 24.87 -21.82
N LEU A 751 -8.32 24.64 -21.58
CA LEU A 751 -9.34 24.48 -22.63
C LEU A 751 -9.91 25.80 -23.16
N LYS A 752 -9.82 26.89 -22.38
CA LYS A 752 -10.35 28.22 -22.78
C LYS A 752 -9.82 28.69 -24.14
N PRO A 753 -8.51 28.62 -24.46
CA PRO A 753 -8.00 29.03 -25.77
C PRO A 753 -8.51 28.16 -26.92
N LEU A 754 -8.87 26.91 -26.64
CA LEU A 754 -9.45 25.97 -27.62
C LEU A 754 -10.96 26.19 -27.83
N GLY A 755 -11.57 27.15 -27.11
CA GLY A 755 -13.01 27.41 -27.18
C GLY A 755 -13.87 26.31 -26.58
N ILE A 756 -13.30 25.43 -25.74
CA ILE A 756 -13.99 24.29 -25.12
C ILE A 756 -14.27 24.61 -23.65
N ALA A 757 -15.50 24.41 -23.21
CA ALA A 757 -15.91 24.58 -21.81
C ALA A 757 -16.38 23.24 -21.23
N LEU A 758 -15.80 22.85 -20.09
CA LEU A 758 -16.27 21.70 -19.31
C LEU A 758 -17.29 22.15 -18.28
N GLU A 759 -18.46 21.52 -18.29
CA GLU A 759 -19.54 21.79 -17.34
C GLU A 759 -19.45 20.84 -16.15
N THR A 760 -18.94 21.29 -15.01
CA THR A 760 -18.66 20.44 -13.84
C THR A 760 -19.78 20.41 -12.81
N GLY A 761 -20.94 21.01 -13.10
CA GLY A 761 -22.04 21.15 -12.13
C GLY A 761 -22.83 19.86 -11.84
N SER A 762 -22.68 18.83 -12.68
CA SER A 762 -23.21 17.48 -12.44
C SER A 762 -22.48 16.47 -13.31
N SER A 763 -22.59 15.18 -13.01
CA SER A 763 -22.00 14.12 -13.84
C SER A 763 -22.58 14.09 -15.26
N LEU A 764 -23.88 14.40 -15.42
CA LEU A 764 -24.52 14.49 -16.74
C LEU A 764 -24.00 15.65 -17.58
N ALA A 765 -23.92 16.85 -16.98
CA ALA A 765 -23.38 18.03 -17.66
C ALA A 765 -21.91 17.81 -18.06
N LEU A 766 -21.14 17.15 -17.18
CA LEU A 766 -19.74 16.79 -17.47
C LEU A 766 -19.65 15.78 -18.61
N ALA A 767 -20.47 14.73 -18.61
CA ALA A 767 -20.53 13.76 -19.70
C ALA A 767 -20.83 14.44 -21.05
N GLN A 768 -21.89 15.26 -21.09
CA GLN A 768 -22.31 15.95 -22.32
C GLN A 768 -21.30 16.98 -22.82
N SER A 769 -20.63 17.71 -21.92
CA SER A 769 -19.55 18.62 -22.31
C SER A 769 -18.31 17.87 -22.82
N LEU A 770 -17.95 16.73 -22.21
CA LEU A 770 -16.89 15.86 -22.70
C LEU A 770 -17.21 15.27 -24.08
N ASP A 771 -18.44 14.82 -24.32
CA ASP A 771 -18.86 14.26 -25.62
C ASP A 771 -18.80 15.30 -26.74
N ARG A 772 -19.10 16.57 -26.43
CA ARG A 772 -19.03 17.70 -27.38
C ARG A 772 -17.60 18.22 -27.61
N ALA A 773 -16.66 17.90 -26.71
CA ALA A 773 -15.29 18.41 -26.74
C ALA A 773 -14.41 17.65 -27.76
N VAL A 774 -14.62 17.92 -29.04
CA VAL A 774 -13.89 17.31 -30.16
C VAL A 774 -13.21 18.40 -30.99
N LEU A 775 -11.95 18.17 -31.36
CA LEU A 775 -11.23 19.01 -32.32
C LEU A 775 -11.20 18.29 -33.68
N PRO A 776 -11.66 18.92 -34.78
CA PRO A 776 -11.68 18.27 -36.11
C PRO A 776 -10.31 17.79 -36.59
N ASP A 777 -9.26 18.55 -36.28
CA ASP A 777 -7.88 18.27 -36.71
C ASP A 777 -7.15 17.29 -35.76
N ASP A 778 -7.79 16.89 -34.65
CA ASP A 778 -7.22 15.99 -33.66
C ASP A 778 -8.24 14.97 -33.10
N PRO A 779 -8.40 13.81 -33.77
CA PRO A 779 -9.30 12.75 -33.32
C PRO A 779 -8.94 12.18 -31.94
N TYR A 780 -7.67 12.23 -31.53
CA TYR A 780 -7.22 11.68 -30.24
C TYR A 780 -7.48 12.63 -29.07
N PHE A 781 -7.68 13.94 -29.34
CA PHE A 781 -7.89 14.96 -28.32
C PHE A 781 -9.00 14.61 -27.32
N ASN A 782 -10.13 14.07 -27.79
CA ASN A 782 -11.23 13.71 -26.89
C ASN A 782 -10.82 12.61 -25.89
N ASN A 783 -10.08 11.61 -26.37
CA ASN A 783 -9.58 10.53 -25.53
C ASN A 783 -8.55 11.06 -24.51
N LEU A 784 -7.63 11.93 -24.96
CA LEU A 784 -6.68 12.63 -24.09
C LEU A 784 -7.40 13.45 -23.00
N LEU A 785 -8.43 14.19 -23.36
CA LEU A 785 -9.23 14.98 -22.44
C LEU A 785 -9.94 14.10 -21.40
N ARG A 786 -10.44 12.92 -21.79
CA ARG A 786 -11.01 11.93 -20.85
C ARG A 786 -9.96 11.36 -19.91
N ILE A 787 -8.75 11.11 -20.40
CA ILE A 787 -7.61 10.67 -19.56
C ILE A 787 -7.28 11.74 -18.50
N LEU A 788 -7.16 13.01 -18.90
CA LEU A 788 -6.88 14.10 -17.96
C LEU A 788 -8.04 14.34 -16.99
N THR A 789 -9.27 14.26 -17.47
CA THR A 789 -10.48 14.40 -16.64
C THR A 789 -10.56 13.31 -15.58
N THR A 790 -10.11 12.09 -15.88
CA THR A 790 -10.02 10.99 -14.91
C THR A 790 -9.12 11.33 -13.72
N ARG A 791 -8.09 12.16 -13.92
CA ARG A 791 -7.18 12.63 -12.85
C ARG A 791 -7.81 13.68 -11.93
N CYS A 792 -8.84 14.37 -12.42
CA CYS A 792 -9.61 15.33 -11.64
C CYS A 792 -10.65 14.64 -10.73
N MET A 793 -10.98 13.37 -10.99
CA MET A 793 -11.96 12.60 -10.21
C MET A 793 -11.43 12.23 -8.82
N MET A 794 -12.35 11.97 -7.89
CA MET A 794 -12.03 11.41 -6.58
C MET A 794 -11.81 9.90 -6.68
N GLN A 795 -11.10 9.33 -5.71
CA GLN A 795 -10.99 7.88 -5.62
C GLN A 795 -12.30 7.27 -5.12
N ALA A 796 -12.81 6.25 -5.80
CA ALA A 796 -13.93 5.44 -5.30
C ALA A 796 -13.49 4.59 -4.10
N GLN A 797 -14.36 4.47 -3.10
CA GLN A 797 -14.03 3.84 -1.81
C GLN A 797 -15.15 2.92 -1.31
N TYR A 798 -14.75 1.79 -0.73
CA TYR A 798 -15.63 0.95 0.08
C TYR A 798 -15.95 1.65 1.40
N PHE A 799 -17.17 1.44 1.89
CA PHE A 799 -17.61 1.97 3.17
C PHE A 799 -18.71 1.08 3.76
N CYS A 800 -18.89 1.18 5.07
CA CYS A 800 -19.99 0.55 5.79
C CYS A 800 -21.17 1.53 5.83
N SER A 801 -22.39 1.09 5.47
CA SER A 801 -23.55 1.99 5.34
C SER A 801 -23.85 2.81 6.59
N GLY A 802 -23.66 2.27 7.81
CA GLY A 802 -23.87 3.01 9.07
C GLY A 802 -22.76 4.01 9.44
N THR A 803 -21.83 4.30 8.52
CA THR A 803 -20.77 5.32 8.68
C THR A 803 -21.01 6.58 7.84
N CYS A 804 -21.92 6.53 6.87
CA CYS A 804 -22.28 7.64 5.99
C CYS A 804 -23.80 7.83 5.94
N THR A 805 -24.28 8.98 5.49
CA THR A 805 -25.71 9.21 5.26
C THR A 805 -26.14 8.62 3.90
N PRO A 806 -27.43 8.32 3.67
CA PRO A 806 -27.88 7.77 2.38
C PRO A 806 -27.58 8.64 1.16
N GLU A 807 -27.58 9.97 1.31
CA GLU A 807 -27.22 10.93 0.26
C GLU A 807 -25.78 10.74 -0.23
N ASP A 808 -24.92 10.27 0.66
CA ASP A 808 -23.49 10.05 0.47
C ASP A 808 -23.17 8.71 -0.22
N PHE A 809 -24.18 7.86 -0.49
CA PHE A 809 -23.99 6.54 -1.11
C PHE A 809 -23.80 6.59 -2.61
N ARG A 810 -24.12 7.74 -3.21
CA ARG A 810 -24.08 7.97 -4.65
C ARG A 810 -22.71 7.61 -5.24
N HIS A 811 -22.75 7.01 -6.42
CA HIS A 811 -21.57 6.76 -7.23
C HIS A 811 -21.52 7.72 -8.41
N TYR A 812 -20.79 8.82 -8.27
CA TYR A 812 -20.72 9.93 -9.25
C TYR A 812 -20.45 9.44 -10.68
N GLY A 813 -19.37 8.68 -10.89
CA GLY A 813 -18.98 8.23 -12.23
C GLY A 813 -19.93 7.20 -12.89
N LEU A 814 -20.76 6.50 -12.11
CA LEU A 814 -21.70 5.50 -12.63
C LEU A 814 -23.14 6.02 -12.70
N ALA A 815 -23.38 7.23 -12.19
CA ALA A 815 -24.71 7.83 -12.06
C ALA A 815 -25.76 6.92 -11.39
N THR A 816 -25.38 6.23 -10.31
CA THR A 816 -26.30 5.43 -9.49
C THR A 816 -26.32 5.92 -8.04
N GLU A 817 -27.48 5.80 -7.39
CA GLU A 817 -27.71 6.20 -5.99
C GLU A 817 -27.01 5.26 -5.00
N ILE A 818 -26.89 3.98 -5.35
CA ILE A 818 -26.28 2.96 -4.50
C ILE A 818 -25.53 1.94 -5.36
N TYR A 819 -24.38 1.49 -4.85
CA TYR A 819 -23.51 0.56 -5.56
C TYR A 819 -22.67 -0.28 -4.57
N THR A 820 -22.28 -1.48 -4.99
CA THR A 820 -21.33 -2.34 -4.27
C THR A 820 -20.58 -3.22 -5.27
N HIS A 821 -19.66 -4.07 -4.80
CA HIS A 821 -19.08 -5.13 -5.61
C HIS A 821 -19.54 -6.50 -5.13
N PHE A 822 -20.04 -7.31 -6.06
CA PHE A 822 -20.55 -8.66 -5.82
C PHE A 822 -19.96 -9.69 -6.80
N THR A 823 -19.51 -9.24 -7.98
CA THR A 823 -19.30 -10.09 -9.16
C THR A 823 -17.92 -10.75 -9.26
N SER A 824 -17.05 -10.61 -8.26
CA SER A 824 -15.70 -11.20 -8.32
C SER A 824 -15.14 -11.63 -6.95
N PRO A 825 -15.82 -12.56 -6.23
CA PRO A 825 -15.39 -13.01 -4.91
C PRO A 825 -14.12 -13.86 -4.90
N ILE A 826 -13.65 -14.40 -6.04
CA ILE A 826 -12.37 -15.11 -6.10
C ILE A 826 -11.21 -14.14 -5.85
N ARG A 827 -11.34 -12.89 -6.32
CA ARG A 827 -10.27 -11.89 -6.34
C ARG A 827 -10.54 -10.66 -5.47
N ARG A 828 -11.70 -10.53 -4.83
CA ARG A 828 -12.03 -9.41 -3.94
C ARG A 828 -12.74 -9.89 -2.67
N TYR A 829 -12.20 -9.55 -1.52
CA TYR A 829 -12.79 -9.91 -0.23
C TYR A 829 -14.05 -9.08 0.07
N ALA A 830 -14.17 -7.87 -0.48
CA ALA A 830 -15.39 -7.07 -0.40
C ALA A 830 -16.60 -7.87 -0.93
N ASP A 831 -16.43 -8.55 -2.06
CA ASP A 831 -17.46 -9.38 -2.67
C ASP A 831 -17.76 -10.60 -1.80
N VAL A 832 -16.76 -11.22 -1.15
CA VAL A 832 -16.99 -12.30 -0.16
C VAL A 832 -17.89 -11.80 0.98
N MET A 833 -17.64 -10.60 1.51
CA MET A 833 -18.49 -10.00 2.55
C MET A 833 -19.90 -9.71 2.04
N VAL A 834 -20.03 -9.15 0.82
CA VAL A 834 -21.32 -8.89 0.18
C VAL A 834 -22.10 -10.17 -0.08
N HIS A 835 -21.43 -11.27 -0.48
CA HIS A 835 -22.06 -12.58 -0.63
C HIS A 835 -22.60 -13.12 0.70
N ARG A 836 -21.89 -12.89 1.82
CA ARG A 836 -22.38 -13.26 3.16
C ARG A 836 -23.62 -12.45 3.55
N CYS A 837 -23.57 -11.13 3.36
CA CYS A 837 -24.73 -10.25 3.57
C CYS A 837 -25.92 -10.68 2.70
N LEU A 838 -25.70 -10.95 1.41
CA LEU A 838 -26.77 -11.36 0.50
C LEU A 838 -27.35 -12.71 0.90
N HIS A 839 -26.51 -13.67 1.30
CA HIS A 839 -26.97 -14.97 1.78
C HIS A 839 -27.87 -14.84 3.01
N ALA A 840 -27.44 -14.07 4.02
CA ALA A 840 -28.23 -13.81 5.20
C ALA A 840 -29.53 -13.03 4.90
N ALA A 841 -29.52 -12.18 3.87
CA ALA A 841 -30.71 -11.43 3.45
C ALA A 841 -31.78 -12.30 2.77
N ILE A 842 -31.41 -13.48 2.25
CA ILE A 842 -32.33 -14.38 1.52
C ILE A 842 -32.61 -15.71 2.23
N ASP A 843 -31.72 -16.16 3.11
CA ASP A 843 -31.92 -17.33 3.98
C ASP A 843 -31.88 -16.90 5.45
N ARG A 844 -33.02 -17.01 6.15
CA ARG A 844 -33.14 -16.64 7.57
C ARG A 844 -32.38 -17.57 8.50
N ASP A 845 -32.08 -18.80 8.06
CA ASP A 845 -31.32 -19.78 8.85
C ASP A 845 -29.80 -19.58 8.70
N ALA A 846 -29.37 -18.72 7.78
CA ALA A 846 -27.96 -18.46 7.55
C ALA A 846 -27.37 -17.61 8.69
N ASP A 847 -26.83 -18.26 9.71
CA ASP A 847 -26.18 -17.61 10.84
C ASP A 847 -24.69 -17.30 10.54
N TYR A 848 -24.36 -16.01 10.53
CA TYR A 848 -22.99 -15.49 10.45
C TYR A 848 -22.55 -14.80 11.74
N GLY A 849 -23.30 -14.98 12.83
CA GLY A 849 -23.10 -14.35 14.12
C GLY A 849 -23.13 -12.82 14.04
N SER A 850 -22.40 -12.16 14.94
CA SER A 850 -22.30 -10.70 14.98
C SER A 850 -21.36 -10.10 13.91
N VAL A 851 -20.72 -10.92 13.07
CA VAL A 851 -19.74 -10.45 12.09
C VAL A 851 -20.36 -9.49 11.07
N LEU A 852 -21.62 -9.72 10.68
CA LEU A 852 -22.34 -8.90 9.69
C LEU A 852 -23.07 -7.70 10.28
N THR A 853 -23.15 -7.59 11.61
CA THR A 853 -23.88 -6.51 12.32
C THR A 853 -22.96 -5.59 13.13
N ASP A 854 -21.68 -5.97 13.30
CA ASP A 854 -20.68 -5.16 13.96
C ASP A 854 -20.16 -4.04 13.04
N LYS A 855 -20.86 -2.90 13.09
CA LYS A 855 -20.52 -1.67 12.34
C LYS A 855 -19.05 -1.28 12.44
N THR A 856 -18.43 -1.42 13.62
CA THR A 856 -17.06 -0.96 13.85
C THR A 856 -16.08 -1.85 13.09
N LYS A 857 -16.24 -3.18 13.17
CA LYS A 857 -15.39 -4.10 12.41
C LYS A 857 -15.57 -3.96 10.91
N MET A 858 -16.79 -3.75 10.45
CA MET A 858 -17.06 -3.56 9.02
C MET A 858 -16.42 -2.26 8.49
N ALA A 859 -16.47 -1.18 9.27
CA ALA A 859 -15.77 0.06 8.94
C ALA A 859 -14.24 -0.13 8.92
N GLU A 860 -13.68 -0.81 9.92
CA GLU A 860 -12.25 -1.13 9.96
C GLU A 860 -11.81 -1.97 8.76
N GLN A 861 -12.61 -2.97 8.37
CA GLN A 861 -12.32 -3.79 7.20
C GLN A 861 -12.42 -3.00 5.89
N CYS A 862 -13.35 -2.04 5.77
CA CYS A 862 -13.42 -1.14 4.61
C CYS A 862 -12.14 -0.31 4.45
N GLU A 863 -11.53 0.17 5.53
CA GLU A 863 -10.24 0.86 5.47
C GLU A 863 -9.12 -0.05 4.93
N VAL A 864 -9.08 -1.31 5.37
CA VAL A 864 -8.13 -2.32 4.85
C VAL A 864 -8.37 -2.58 3.37
N LEU A 865 -9.62 -2.78 2.96
CA LEU A 865 -10.01 -2.99 1.56
C LEU A 865 -9.58 -1.82 0.68
N ASN A 866 -9.82 -0.58 1.12
CA ASN A 866 -9.45 0.64 0.40
C ASN A 866 -7.93 0.78 0.26
N HIS A 867 -7.20 0.53 1.35
CA HIS A 867 -5.74 0.58 1.36
C HIS A 867 -5.15 -0.46 0.40
N ARG A 868 -5.55 -1.74 0.55
CA ARG A 868 -5.07 -2.85 -0.28
C ARG A 868 -5.44 -2.67 -1.75
N HIS A 869 -6.63 -2.16 -2.05
CA HIS A 869 -7.02 -1.85 -3.43
C HIS A 869 -6.14 -0.77 -4.06
N ARG A 870 -5.87 0.33 -3.34
CA ARG A 870 -4.98 1.41 -3.83
C ARG A 870 -3.56 0.88 -4.08
N MET A 871 -3.05 0.08 -3.14
CA MET A 871 -1.73 -0.54 -3.24
C MET A 871 -1.63 -1.50 -4.43
N ALA A 872 -2.64 -2.36 -4.64
CA ALA A 872 -2.70 -3.26 -5.78
C ALA A 872 -2.67 -2.50 -7.13
N GLN A 873 -3.40 -1.40 -7.25
CA GLN A 873 -3.38 -0.56 -8.45
C GLN A 873 -2.02 0.10 -8.68
N GLN A 874 -1.35 0.55 -7.61
CA GLN A 874 -0.02 1.14 -7.71
C GLN A 874 1.03 0.09 -8.10
N ALA A 875 0.98 -1.11 -7.51
CA ALA A 875 1.85 -2.22 -7.86
C ALA A 875 1.66 -2.65 -9.33
N GLY A 876 0.41 -2.73 -9.81
CA GLY A 876 0.12 -3.02 -11.23
C GLY A 876 0.71 -1.97 -12.18
N ARG A 877 0.57 -0.67 -11.85
CA ARG A 877 1.20 0.41 -12.63
C ARG A 877 2.73 0.36 -12.59
N ALA A 878 3.32 0.11 -11.42
CA ALA A 878 4.77 -0.04 -11.27
C ALA A 878 5.31 -1.25 -12.04
N SER A 879 4.54 -2.34 -12.12
CA SER A 879 4.89 -3.50 -12.95
C SER A 879 4.84 -3.14 -14.44
N VAL A 880 3.81 -2.43 -14.91
CA VAL A 880 3.76 -1.91 -16.28
C VAL A 880 4.98 -1.01 -16.58
N GLU A 881 5.35 -0.13 -15.66
CA GLU A 881 6.55 0.71 -15.78
C GLU A 881 7.84 -0.13 -15.87
N LEU A 882 8.01 -1.13 -15.00
CA LEU A 882 9.16 -2.05 -15.04
C LEU A 882 9.26 -2.77 -16.39
N TYR A 883 8.17 -3.34 -16.90
CA TYR A 883 8.17 -4.05 -18.18
C TYR A 883 8.33 -3.10 -19.37
N THR A 884 7.86 -1.87 -19.25
CA THR A 884 8.16 -0.81 -20.21
C THR A 884 9.67 -0.54 -20.28
N ASN A 885 10.33 -0.39 -19.13
CA ASN A 885 11.77 -0.18 -19.06
C ASN A 885 12.55 -1.35 -19.66
N LEU A 886 12.11 -2.58 -19.40
CA LEU A 886 12.72 -3.78 -20.00
C LEU A 886 12.52 -3.81 -21.53
N PHE A 887 11.34 -3.45 -22.01
CA PHE A 887 11.04 -3.41 -23.45
C PHE A 887 11.89 -2.38 -24.19
N PHE A 888 12.12 -1.19 -23.63
CA PHE A 888 12.89 -0.11 -24.26
C PHE A 888 14.40 -0.16 -23.97
N LYS A 889 14.87 -1.12 -23.17
CA LYS A 889 16.30 -1.26 -22.87
C LYS A 889 17.12 -1.44 -24.15
N GLY A 890 18.14 -0.60 -24.36
CA GLY A 890 18.95 -0.61 -25.58
C GLY A 890 18.22 -0.18 -26.86
N LYS A 891 17.00 0.35 -26.76
CA LYS A 891 16.23 0.87 -27.90
C LYS A 891 16.12 2.40 -27.79
N THR A 892 16.19 3.06 -28.94
CA THR A 892 15.90 4.49 -29.09
C THR A 892 14.75 4.63 -30.08
N VAL A 893 13.67 5.28 -29.66
CA VAL A 893 12.46 5.42 -30.48
C VAL A 893 11.99 6.88 -30.51
N GLU A 894 11.66 7.37 -31.70
CA GLU A 894 11.12 8.72 -31.93
C GLU A 894 9.61 8.60 -32.18
N GLU A 895 8.78 9.23 -31.33
CA GLU A 895 7.31 9.16 -31.41
C GLU A 895 6.66 10.54 -31.23
N PRO A 896 5.46 10.76 -31.81
CA PRO A 896 4.61 11.86 -31.40
C PRO A 896 4.05 11.62 -29.99
N GLY A 897 3.88 12.70 -29.24
CA GLY A 897 3.31 12.71 -27.90
C GLY A 897 2.48 13.96 -27.64
N TYR A 898 1.78 13.93 -26.51
CA TYR A 898 0.91 15.01 -26.06
C TYR A 898 1.33 15.50 -24.68
N VAL A 899 1.42 16.82 -24.52
CA VAL A 899 1.73 17.41 -23.22
C VAL A 899 0.53 17.22 -22.28
N THR A 900 0.72 16.45 -21.21
CA THR A 900 -0.31 16.12 -20.20
C THR A 900 -0.13 16.88 -18.89
N GLN A 901 1.05 17.46 -18.66
CA GLN A 901 1.34 18.23 -17.46
C GLN A 901 2.39 19.30 -17.76
N VAL A 902 2.24 20.49 -17.18
CA VAL A 902 3.26 21.55 -17.22
C VAL A 902 3.80 21.77 -15.81
N LEU A 903 5.13 21.85 -15.69
CA LEU A 903 5.87 22.01 -14.44
C LEU A 903 6.74 23.26 -14.55
N GLN A 904 7.30 23.73 -13.42
CA GLN A 904 8.13 24.95 -13.43
C GLN A 904 9.45 24.77 -14.20
N ASN A 905 9.97 23.54 -14.28
CA ASN A 905 11.25 23.21 -14.89
C ASN A 905 11.15 22.06 -15.91
N GLY A 906 9.96 21.79 -16.43
CA GLY A 906 9.71 20.66 -17.32
C GLY A 906 8.25 20.49 -17.68
N PHE A 907 7.95 19.45 -18.45
CA PHE A 907 6.58 19.10 -18.81
C PHE A 907 6.45 17.59 -19.02
N GLY A 908 5.30 17.04 -18.64
CA GLY A 908 4.93 15.64 -18.83
C GLY A 908 4.35 15.41 -20.22
N VAL A 909 4.75 14.33 -20.87
CA VAL A 909 4.33 13.93 -22.22
C VAL A 909 3.79 12.51 -22.19
N LEU A 910 2.57 12.31 -22.69
CA LEU A 910 1.98 11.00 -22.98
C LEU A 910 2.30 10.60 -24.42
N ILE A 911 2.83 9.40 -24.61
CA ILE A 911 3.03 8.77 -25.93
C ILE A 911 1.87 7.79 -26.17
N PRO A 912 0.90 8.12 -27.04
CA PRO A 912 -0.31 7.30 -27.23
C PRO A 912 -0.03 5.89 -27.73
N SER A 913 0.96 5.72 -28.62
CA SER A 913 1.32 4.43 -29.24
C SER A 913 1.66 3.36 -28.20
N TYR A 914 2.21 3.77 -27.07
CA TYR A 914 2.65 2.87 -26.00
C TYR A 914 1.94 3.10 -24.67
N GLY A 915 1.04 4.08 -24.56
CA GLY A 915 0.36 4.43 -23.30
C GLY A 915 1.30 4.89 -22.18
N ILE A 916 2.50 5.39 -22.49
CA ILE A 916 3.55 5.75 -21.53
C ILE A 916 3.58 7.25 -21.29
N GLU A 917 3.81 7.65 -20.05
CA GLU A 917 4.14 9.03 -19.71
C GLU A 917 5.61 9.17 -19.28
N GLY A 918 6.23 10.26 -19.68
CA GLY A 918 7.53 10.67 -19.18
C GLY A 918 7.62 12.18 -19.05
N VAL A 919 8.71 12.67 -18.48
CA VAL A 919 8.94 14.11 -18.28
C VAL A 919 10.14 14.57 -19.09
N VAL A 920 9.95 15.68 -19.81
CA VAL A 920 11.03 16.46 -20.44
C VAL A 920 11.42 17.60 -19.49
N TYR A 921 12.72 17.76 -19.23
CA TYR A 921 13.24 18.83 -18.37
C TYR A 921 13.77 19.99 -19.22
N THR A 922 13.60 21.23 -18.76
CA THR A 922 14.03 22.44 -19.48
C THR A 922 15.42 22.94 -19.09
N THR A 923 16.03 22.36 -18.06
CA THR A 923 17.38 22.68 -17.59
C THR A 923 18.28 21.44 -17.70
N GLU A 924 19.48 21.57 -18.26
CA GLU A 924 20.40 20.45 -18.45
C GLU A 924 20.76 19.74 -17.13
N LYS A 925 20.63 18.41 -17.14
CA LYS A 925 21.16 17.51 -16.10
C LYS A 925 22.69 17.59 -16.09
N GLY A 926 23.28 18.38 -15.18
CA GLY A 926 24.73 18.35 -14.93
C GLY A 926 25.38 19.66 -14.51
N ALA A 927 24.71 20.81 -14.61
CA ALA A 927 25.27 22.09 -14.17
C ALA A 927 25.02 22.36 -12.67
N ALA A 928 25.32 21.39 -11.81
CA ALA A 928 25.65 21.68 -10.40
C ALA A 928 27.06 22.27 -10.35
N ALA A 929 27.27 23.40 -11.04
CA ALA A 929 28.46 24.21 -10.88
C ALA A 929 28.38 24.89 -9.52
N LYS A 930 29.50 24.83 -8.78
CA LYS A 930 29.72 25.45 -7.47
C LYS A 930 29.06 26.85 -7.36
N PRO A 931 28.62 27.29 -6.16
CA PRO A 931 27.73 28.44 -5.96
C PRO A 931 28.28 29.83 -6.35
N ALA A 932 29.44 29.92 -6.98
CA ALA A 932 30.10 31.19 -7.30
C ALA A 932 30.08 31.57 -8.79
N ALA A 933 29.61 30.70 -9.70
CA ALA A 933 29.68 30.94 -11.16
C ALA A 933 28.31 30.97 -11.89
N ALA A 934 27.19 30.78 -11.19
CA ALA A 934 25.86 30.67 -11.80
C ALA A 934 25.07 31.99 -11.79
N ALA A 935 25.67 33.07 -12.30
CA ALA A 935 24.98 34.36 -12.46
C ALA A 935 24.66 34.71 -13.93
N SER A 936 24.79 33.80 -14.90
CA SER A 936 24.55 34.16 -16.32
C SER A 936 23.96 33.10 -17.27
N ALA A 937 23.42 31.97 -16.81
CA ALA A 937 22.66 31.06 -17.68
C ALA A 937 21.15 31.32 -17.52
N ALA A 938 20.57 32.13 -18.40
CA ALA A 938 19.12 32.37 -18.43
C ALA A 938 18.39 31.05 -18.77
N ALA A 939 17.29 30.75 -18.06
CA ALA A 939 16.47 29.57 -18.35
C ALA A 939 15.89 29.68 -19.77
N ALA A 940 15.97 28.60 -20.56
CA ALA A 940 15.48 28.59 -21.94
C ALA A 940 13.96 28.80 -22.05
N LEU A 941 13.22 28.37 -21.02
CA LEU A 941 11.78 28.54 -20.88
C LEU A 941 11.45 29.00 -19.45
N GLU A 942 10.52 29.94 -19.34
CA GLU A 942 9.97 30.44 -18.08
C GLU A 942 8.53 29.98 -17.90
N TYR A 943 8.17 29.59 -16.68
CA TYR A 943 6.82 29.15 -16.36
C TYR A 943 5.91 30.35 -16.10
N VAL A 944 4.86 30.48 -16.90
CA VAL A 944 3.85 31.54 -16.77
C VAL A 944 2.63 30.98 -16.03
N LYS A 945 2.33 31.59 -14.88
CA LYS A 945 1.33 31.05 -13.93
C LYS A 945 -0.10 31.24 -14.43
N GLU A 946 -0.37 32.36 -15.09
CA GLU A 946 -1.69 32.79 -15.53
C GLU A 946 -2.25 31.88 -16.63
N THR A 947 -1.37 31.37 -17.49
CA THR A 947 -1.68 30.54 -18.66
C THR A 947 -1.32 29.08 -18.44
N HIS A 948 -0.57 28.75 -17.38
CA HIS A 948 -0.05 27.41 -17.10
C HIS A 948 0.80 26.85 -18.26
N THR A 949 1.63 27.72 -18.85
CA THR A 949 2.50 27.44 -20.00
C THR A 949 3.97 27.66 -19.66
N LEU A 950 4.86 27.01 -20.41
CA LEU A 950 6.28 27.31 -20.45
C LEU A 950 6.57 28.15 -21.70
N GLU A 951 7.05 29.38 -21.51
CA GLU A 951 7.22 30.35 -22.59
C GLU A 951 8.68 30.78 -22.71
N SER A 952 9.12 31.03 -23.95
CA SER A 952 10.48 31.52 -24.19
C SER A 952 10.56 33.03 -23.90
N PRO A 953 11.52 33.50 -23.09
CA PRO A 953 11.68 34.93 -22.78
C PRO A 953 11.90 35.83 -24.02
N ALA A 954 12.38 35.25 -25.12
CA ALA A 954 12.70 35.94 -26.37
C ALA A 954 11.54 35.96 -27.40
N GLY A 955 10.32 35.53 -27.03
CA GLY A 955 9.17 35.49 -27.94
C GLY A 955 9.14 34.28 -28.89
N GLY A 956 9.73 33.16 -28.46
CA GLY A 956 9.80 31.89 -29.20
C GLY A 956 8.60 30.94 -28.95
N PRO A 957 8.68 29.68 -29.42
CA PRO A 957 7.64 28.68 -29.22
C PRO A 957 7.38 28.41 -27.72
N SER A 958 6.10 28.30 -27.34
CA SER A 958 5.65 27.94 -25.99
C SER A 958 5.22 26.47 -25.92
N ILE A 959 5.26 25.92 -24.70
CA ILE A 959 4.80 24.57 -24.36
C ILE A 959 3.62 24.66 -23.39
N GLY A 960 2.45 24.20 -23.82
CA GLY A 960 1.22 24.16 -23.02
C GLY A 960 0.55 22.78 -23.02
N LEU A 961 -0.47 22.62 -22.16
CA LEU A 961 -1.31 21.42 -22.14
C LEU A 961 -1.95 21.14 -23.50
N PHE A 962 -2.15 19.87 -23.82
CA PHE A 962 -2.71 19.36 -25.09
C PHE A 962 -1.84 19.54 -26.33
N GLN A 963 -0.73 20.26 -26.23
CA GLN A 963 0.14 20.48 -27.38
C GLN A 963 0.78 19.17 -27.85
N ARG A 964 0.79 18.99 -29.17
CA ARG A 964 1.51 17.91 -29.82
C ARG A 964 2.99 18.23 -29.85
N VAL A 965 3.80 17.29 -29.39
CA VAL A 965 5.26 17.36 -29.40
C VAL A 965 5.81 16.09 -30.02
N ARG A 966 7.05 16.15 -30.51
CA ARG A 966 7.80 14.97 -30.92
C ARG A 966 8.92 14.74 -29.93
N VAL A 967 9.05 13.51 -29.44
CA VAL A 967 10.03 13.16 -28.41
C VAL A 967 10.83 11.92 -28.81
N VAL A 968 12.08 11.87 -28.37
CA VAL A 968 12.87 10.63 -28.36
C VAL A 968 12.76 10.01 -26.98
N LEU A 969 12.45 8.71 -26.96
CA LEU A 969 12.40 7.84 -25.80
C LEU A 969 13.66 6.97 -25.76
N GLN A 970 14.34 6.98 -24.61
CA GLN A 970 15.49 6.12 -24.33
C GLN A 970 15.52 5.76 -22.84
N VAL A 971 15.96 4.55 -22.49
CA VAL A 971 16.23 4.17 -21.09
C VAL A 971 17.63 4.65 -20.69
N ASP A 972 17.83 5.09 -19.45
CA ASP A 972 19.18 5.36 -18.95
C ASP A 972 19.96 4.04 -18.76
N ASP A 973 20.71 3.66 -19.79
CA ASP A 973 21.50 2.43 -19.87
C ASP A 973 22.88 2.53 -19.19
N LYS A 974 23.16 3.60 -18.45
CA LYS A 974 24.40 3.70 -17.66
C LYS A 974 24.49 2.56 -16.63
N PRO A 975 25.72 2.11 -16.27
CA PRO A 975 25.89 1.05 -15.27
C PRO A 975 25.11 1.38 -14.00
N VAL A 976 24.45 0.38 -13.41
CA VAL A 976 23.50 0.61 -12.32
C VAL A 976 24.16 1.31 -11.12
N SER A 977 25.48 1.18 -10.93
CA SER A 977 26.27 1.88 -9.91
C SER A 977 26.73 3.31 -10.27
N ALA A 978 26.46 3.81 -11.48
CA ALA A 978 27.05 5.05 -11.98
C ALA A 978 26.36 6.32 -11.45
N ASN A 979 25.05 6.29 -11.21
CA ASN A 979 24.28 7.41 -10.66
C ASN A 979 22.93 6.94 -10.07
N VAL A 980 22.19 7.86 -9.44
CA VAL A 980 20.88 7.57 -8.83
C VAL A 980 19.81 7.23 -9.88
N SER A 981 19.86 7.84 -11.08
CA SER A 981 18.92 7.57 -12.17
C SER A 981 19.09 6.16 -12.75
N SER A 982 20.33 5.67 -12.91
CA SER A 982 20.63 4.30 -13.35
C SER A 982 20.18 3.28 -12.30
N MET A 983 20.31 3.62 -11.02
CA MET A 983 19.74 2.84 -9.90
C MET A 983 18.22 2.84 -9.90
N ARG A 984 17.51 3.68 -10.66
CA ARG A 984 16.04 3.65 -10.74
C ARG A 984 15.52 3.29 -12.13
N ARG A 985 16.42 3.06 -13.10
CA ARG A 985 16.16 2.71 -14.51
C ARG A 985 14.99 3.49 -15.12
N LYS A 986 15.15 4.81 -15.21
CA LYS A 986 14.09 5.72 -15.66
C LYS A 986 14.06 5.84 -17.20
N LEU A 987 12.86 5.98 -17.76
CA LEU A 987 12.68 6.47 -19.14
C LEU A 987 13.05 7.95 -19.22
N MET A 988 13.94 8.27 -20.15
CA MET A 988 14.30 9.63 -20.50
C MET A 988 13.56 10.03 -21.77
N LEU A 989 12.81 11.12 -21.68
CA LEU A 989 12.23 11.80 -22.82
C LEU A 989 13.05 13.05 -23.13
N ARG A 990 13.38 13.22 -24.41
CA ARG A 990 14.02 14.45 -24.92
C ARG A 990 13.19 15.03 -26.04
N LEU A 991 13.01 16.34 -26.03
CA LEU A 991 12.21 17.06 -27.03
C LEU A 991 12.92 17.06 -28.39
N VAL A 992 12.18 16.82 -29.46
CA VAL A 992 12.65 16.93 -30.84
C VAL A 992 11.95 18.10 -31.53
N GLU A 993 10.61 18.13 -31.44
CA GLU A 993 9.79 19.19 -32.02
C GLU A 993 8.75 19.67 -30.99
N PRO A 994 8.57 20.98 -30.80
CA PRO A 994 9.27 22.08 -31.48
C PRO A 994 10.76 22.18 -31.11
N GLN A 995 11.55 22.82 -31.95
CA GLN A 995 12.97 23.09 -31.68
C GLN A 995 13.09 24.30 -30.74
N ILE A 996 13.65 24.07 -29.54
CA ILE A 996 13.83 25.05 -28.48
C ILE A 996 15.29 24.96 -28.03
N ASP A 997 16.03 26.06 -28.18
CA ASP A 997 17.45 26.13 -27.80
C ASP A 997 17.64 25.77 -26.32
N GLY A 998 18.54 24.82 -26.04
CA GLY A 998 18.82 24.34 -24.68
C GLY A 998 17.84 23.30 -24.13
N VAL A 999 16.77 22.96 -24.85
CA VAL A 999 15.78 21.94 -24.43
C VAL A 999 15.67 20.80 -25.46
N SER A 1000 15.62 21.12 -26.76
CA SER A 1000 15.50 20.13 -27.82
C SER A 1000 16.82 19.46 -28.16
N VAL A 1001 16.75 18.20 -28.62
CA VAL A 1001 17.93 17.46 -29.09
C VAL A 1001 18.55 18.18 -30.29
N PRO A 1002 19.85 18.52 -30.27
CA PRO A 1002 20.51 19.15 -31.39
C PRO A 1002 20.41 18.31 -32.67
N PRO A 1003 20.25 18.93 -33.87
CA PRO A 1003 20.04 18.20 -35.12
C PRO A 1003 21.13 17.15 -35.44
N ALA A 1004 22.40 17.42 -35.09
CA ALA A 1004 23.51 16.48 -35.29
C ALA A 1004 23.39 15.24 -34.39
N GLU A 1005 22.99 15.42 -33.13
CA GLU A 1005 22.75 14.33 -32.19
C GLU A 1005 21.52 13.51 -32.61
N LEU A 1006 20.46 14.17 -33.07
CA LEU A 1006 19.27 13.51 -33.60
C LEU A 1006 19.59 12.62 -34.81
N GLN A 1007 20.47 13.06 -35.72
CA GLN A 1007 20.93 12.23 -36.84
C GLN A 1007 21.68 10.99 -36.38
N ALA A 1008 22.55 11.11 -35.37
CA ALA A 1008 23.24 9.98 -34.78
C ALA A 1008 22.27 8.99 -34.11
N LEU A 1009 21.27 9.49 -33.38
CA LEU A 1009 20.23 8.67 -32.76
C LEU A 1009 19.37 7.94 -33.80
N ARG A 1010 19.03 8.60 -34.91
CA ARG A 1010 18.31 7.98 -36.03
C ARG A 1010 19.14 6.87 -36.70
N ALA A 1011 20.43 7.10 -36.92
CA ALA A 1011 21.33 6.08 -37.46
C ALA A 1011 21.44 4.85 -36.53
N ALA A 1012 21.58 5.07 -35.22
CA ALA A 1012 21.61 4.00 -34.22
C ALA A 1012 20.27 3.22 -34.16
N ALA A 1013 19.14 3.91 -34.31
CA ALA A 1013 17.82 3.28 -34.37
C ALA A 1013 17.64 2.42 -35.65
N GLU A 1014 18.17 2.86 -36.79
CA GLU A 1014 18.17 2.07 -38.04
C GLU A 1014 19.06 0.82 -37.94
N GLU A 1015 20.21 0.91 -37.27
CA GLU A 1015 21.11 -0.22 -37.04
C GLU A 1015 20.48 -1.26 -36.10
N SER A 1016 19.81 -0.81 -35.03
CA SER A 1016 19.02 -1.67 -34.12
C SER A 1016 17.88 -2.40 -34.85
N ARG A 1017 17.24 -1.75 -35.84
CA ARG A 1017 16.21 -2.38 -36.70
C ARG A 1017 16.78 -3.40 -37.68
N ARG A 1018 18.01 -3.19 -38.21
CA ARG A 1018 18.68 -4.13 -39.12
C ARG A 1018 19.13 -5.44 -38.46
N GLY A 1019 19.29 -5.47 -37.13
CA GLY A 1019 19.68 -6.66 -36.37
C GLY A 1019 18.60 -7.75 -36.25
N LYS A 1020 17.35 -7.50 -36.66
CA LYS A 1020 16.30 -8.53 -36.73
C LYS A 1020 16.19 -9.03 -38.17
N LEU A 1021 16.67 -10.24 -38.44
CA LEU A 1021 16.36 -10.96 -39.68
C LEU A 1021 14.84 -11.13 -39.78
N SER A 1022 14.25 -10.79 -40.93
CA SER A 1022 12.83 -11.06 -41.17
C SER A 1022 12.60 -12.57 -41.26
N ASP A 1023 11.42 -13.04 -40.86
CA ASP A 1023 11.05 -14.46 -40.94
C ASP A 1023 11.25 -15.01 -42.37
N ASP A 1024 10.98 -14.21 -43.40
CA ASP A 1024 11.24 -14.57 -44.80
C ASP A 1024 12.73 -14.81 -45.10
N LYS A 1025 13.63 -14.04 -44.47
CA LYS A 1025 15.09 -14.21 -44.59
C LYS A 1025 15.61 -15.38 -43.79
N ILE A 1026 14.98 -15.70 -42.66
CA ILE A 1026 15.27 -16.91 -41.88
C ILE A 1026 14.84 -18.14 -42.67
N VAL A 1027 13.67 -18.10 -43.32
CA VAL A 1027 13.20 -19.16 -44.21
C VAL A 1027 14.11 -19.32 -45.43
N GLU A 1028 14.58 -18.22 -46.04
CA GLU A 1028 15.60 -18.23 -47.11
C GLU A 1028 16.92 -18.86 -46.64
N LEU A 1029 17.45 -18.46 -45.48
CA LEU A 1029 18.69 -19.02 -44.93
C LEU A 1029 18.57 -20.51 -44.57
N VAL A 1030 17.42 -20.94 -44.07
CA VAL A 1030 17.13 -22.35 -43.76
C VAL A 1030 16.96 -23.19 -45.03
N THR A 1031 16.47 -22.59 -46.13
CA THR A 1031 16.33 -23.28 -47.42
C THR A 1031 17.63 -23.30 -48.23
N GLU A 1032 18.48 -22.29 -48.12
CA GLU A 1032 19.77 -22.23 -48.81
C GLU A 1032 20.88 -23.05 -48.12
N HIS A 1033 20.81 -23.26 -46.80
CA HIS A 1033 21.84 -23.97 -46.03
C HIS A 1033 21.29 -25.07 -45.09
N PRO A 1034 20.58 -26.08 -45.62
CA PRO A 1034 19.92 -27.12 -44.82
C PRO A 1034 20.89 -27.99 -43.98
N GLU A 1035 22.18 -28.03 -44.33
CA GLU A 1035 23.16 -28.85 -43.62
C GLU A 1035 23.73 -28.19 -42.34
N GLN A 1036 23.59 -26.87 -42.17
CA GLN A 1036 24.09 -26.17 -40.97
C GLN A 1036 23.08 -26.15 -39.80
N VAL A 1037 21.81 -26.49 -40.06
CA VAL A 1037 20.71 -26.42 -39.07
C VAL A 1037 20.67 -27.65 -38.13
N LYS A 1038 21.47 -28.71 -38.38
CA LYS A 1038 21.50 -29.91 -37.52
C LYS A 1038 22.38 -29.80 -36.26
N THR A 1039 23.06 -28.67 -36.05
CA THR A 1039 24.00 -28.51 -34.92
C THR A 1039 23.70 -27.29 -34.03
N ILE A 1040 22.55 -26.65 -34.23
CA ILE A 1040 21.92 -25.70 -33.29
C ILE A 1040 20.69 -26.40 -32.74
#